data_AF-A0A239ISY4-F1
#
_entry.id   AF-A0A239ISY4-F1
#
_cell.length_a   1.000
_cell.length_b   1.000
_cell.length_c   1.000
_cell.angle_alpha   90.00
_cell.angle_beta   90.00
_cell.angle_gamma   90.00
#
_symmetry.space_group_name_H-M   'P 1'
#
loop_
_entity.id
_entity.type
_entity.pdbx_description
1 polymer ?
#
loop_
_entity_poly.entity_id
_entity_poly.type
_entity_poly.pdbx_seq_one_letter_code
_entity_poly.pdbx_strand_id
1 'polypeptide(L)'
;MSAVVIVYVPCEVVRVHVRVGFGDTVSPMEDLVLRAVHAGLNEVGALEQRLGLGRRIIDDLIYDLWRHGHLTVDHRAATVAVSDQVAACVVADDMGRLGGAEAVQQPCDLMIDKLTRRVLPARGRQRPPHPRLCVPADDRRVGLEDLPQHSVLHALNEALRRTEPEEPDRTRTRIQGRSRLVQSYRIPPPGLRETMGRRWIEMKVHPHWDEEGQRLTVTVVDDLVPAELREAASERLTQLFAASPRSAVYAELRQGAQGALLEPPSAETALARLAARVERAPDIPAGRRHAWHEEMADDARQLDGLLRDRVEREMRVTTVPASDHHAVVDRLIATAHTQLVIVGPWIRYRALTGHLDALSAAVRRGVRIVLVWGADADSAYDEAMDEQTRNALEDLARQAPAGALERVVIPRTTSRTHAKLVVCDHHTALVTSRNVLSAAGDRPEVGVLLEAAAPSGPIVVSDLLGWVRSVVPSYPQSREVQVRASKDAGQESAATGPPGPADGDPARRTQASRTEPTEAQAPPALSIQPPGEHRDAEASVRVWTQGWLEHVERSRAFLEDRALPSIRLVTDDAHRSLLRHALGKATHRLVIASDGLSAEVVDQGMLGALRACLERGVHITLCYAALEHSTGTRRERYEEARTALALLRGEHPESLRILESTNHAKVLLWDDNAVVGSFNYLSFEGRYGRHRLSSELSVRLTGRAAADTVAAALGAPTPQPALGAAPPRHTSVVGSGSAYAGAQDLLSAYTPGAPPTPARLRDVLTASGDPWAVLNALGEEAPPELVRPVAAGCLSDHATATGSTASDTERWQRWLIADCWRDARYVEAAVLRHALPAPQHRPRVPLTLLAAARHTPFLTDALTELALDNPDEDERNTALAAAATAILLRGDLEALDVVNLLGAELREVWAELAEQTTTYWERAYQPIPLAQVRRALGGSERERTLDAAWQTLQRLLHHAKALTFENTTSTRTHRHLFDNVEGEFAQLTGIAGERTADGLRAWRETAEAVHDPVRLVESTGAKVSPQHPPMHGAHLKRYLNRLDPVIAQTQAVLALYGEEEGTQAALPPGAEPFGRWLASRWEALGEATAHMTGPERSLTRTFLDDIEELARWGSR
;
A
#
# COMPACT_ATOMS: atom_id res chain seq x y z
N MET A 1 -30.35 -13.35 -6.68
CA MET A 1 -29.04 -13.17 -6.01
C MET A 1 -28.68 -14.51 -5.39
N SER A 2 -27.45 -15.02 -5.64
CA SER A 2 -26.99 -16.27 -5.05
C SER A 2 -26.67 -16.08 -3.57
N ALA A 3 -27.01 -17.05 -2.73
CA ALA A 3 -26.72 -16.99 -1.31
C ALA A 3 -25.28 -17.47 -1.04
N VAL A 4 -24.50 -16.68 -0.30
CA VAL A 4 -23.20 -17.12 0.24
C VAL A 4 -23.47 -18.09 1.38
N VAL A 5 -22.82 -19.25 1.37
CA VAL A 5 -22.88 -20.26 2.44
C VAL A 5 -21.50 -20.33 3.12
N ILE A 6 -21.47 -20.49 4.45
CA ILE A 6 -20.22 -20.69 5.19
C ILE A 6 -20.02 -22.19 5.43
N VAL A 7 -18.90 -22.73 4.95
CA VAL A 7 -18.46 -24.10 5.25
C VAL A 7 -17.28 -24.08 6.22
N TYR A 8 -17.08 -25.19 6.94
CA TYR A 8 -16.03 -25.32 7.96
C TYR A 8 -14.95 -26.29 7.50
N VAL A 9 -13.77 -25.77 7.17
CA VAL A 9 -12.65 -26.54 6.62
C VAL A 9 -11.74 -27.08 7.74
N PRO A 10 -11.51 -28.40 7.83
CA PRO A 10 -10.63 -28.99 8.83
C PRO A 10 -9.15 -28.83 8.46
N CYS A 11 -8.41 -28.04 9.24
CA CYS A 11 -6.96 -27.87 9.18
C CYS A 11 -6.26 -28.77 10.21
N GLU A 12 -5.09 -29.30 9.87
CA GLU A 12 -4.28 -30.17 10.74
C GLU A 12 -3.26 -29.36 11.55
N VAL A 13 -3.24 -29.49 12.88
CA VAL A 13 -2.35 -28.70 13.75
C VAL A 13 -1.02 -29.41 13.96
N VAL A 14 0.09 -28.70 13.75
CA VAL A 14 1.46 -29.19 13.88
C VAL A 14 2.27 -28.25 14.76
N ARG A 15 2.91 -28.80 15.80
CA ARG A 15 3.79 -28.07 16.71
C ARG A 15 5.21 -27.95 16.15
N VAL A 16 5.73 -26.73 16.12
CA VAL A 16 7.08 -26.39 15.64
C VAL A 16 7.87 -25.73 16.77
N HIS A 17 9.15 -26.04 16.93
CA HIS A 17 10.00 -25.38 17.92
C HIS A 17 10.71 -24.19 17.27
N VAL A 18 10.62 -23.00 17.86
CA VAL A 18 11.07 -21.75 17.27
C VAL A 18 12.06 -21.07 18.21
N ARG A 19 13.18 -20.56 17.68
CA ARG A 19 14.07 -19.63 18.39
C ARG A 19 13.74 -18.21 17.96
N VAL A 20 13.43 -17.35 18.92
CA VAL A 20 12.96 -15.99 18.72
C VAL A 20 13.91 -15.02 19.41
N GLY A 21 14.38 -14.01 18.69
CA GLY A 21 15.17 -12.89 19.22
C GLY A 21 14.31 -11.66 19.51
N PHE A 22 14.83 -10.74 20.34
CA PHE A 22 14.12 -9.54 20.81
C PHE A 22 14.80 -8.23 20.39
N GLY A 23 14.23 -7.58 19.37
CA GLY A 23 14.64 -6.25 18.90
C GLY A 23 15.99 -6.19 18.16
N ASP A 24 16.26 -5.03 17.57
CA ASP A 24 17.48 -4.76 16.78
C ASP A 24 18.60 -4.12 17.61
N THR A 25 18.40 -3.97 18.93
CA THR A 25 19.29 -3.29 19.87
C THR A 25 19.63 -4.20 21.08
N VAL A 26 20.71 -3.93 21.80
CA VAL A 26 20.98 -4.60 23.08
C VAL A 26 19.92 -4.27 24.14
N SER A 27 19.57 -5.26 24.97
CA SER A 27 18.70 -5.06 26.12
C SER A 27 19.41 -4.24 27.21
N PRO A 28 18.67 -3.58 28.13
CA PRO A 28 19.29 -2.90 29.27
C PRO A 28 20.14 -3.81 30.17
N MET A 29 19.89 -5.12 30.17
CA MET A 29 20.67 -6.10 30.92
C MET A 29 21.93 -6.51 30.17
N GLU A 30 21.86 -6.61 28.84
CA GLU A 30 23.01 -6.85 27.97
C GLU A 30 23.96 -5.66 27.95
N ASP A 31 23.44 -4.44 27.77
CA ASP A 31 24.20 -3.18 27.85
C ASP A 31 24.97 -3.08 29.17
N LEU A 32 24.28 -3.30 30.29
CA LEU A 32 24.85 -3.22 31.62
C LEU A 32 25.92 -4.30 31.88
N VAL A 33 25.78 -5.50 31.31
CA VAL A 33 26.80 -6.56 31.36
C VAL A 33 27.99 -6.25 30.46
N LEU A 34 27.77 -5.79 29.21
CA LEU A 34 28.85 -5.42 28.29
C LEU A 34 29.66 -4.24 28.84
N ARG A 35 29.01 -3.22 29.41
CA ARG A 35 29.68 -2.11 30.11
C ARG A 35 30.42 -2.58 31.36
N ALA A 36 29.86 -3.51 32.14
CA ALA A 36 30.54 -4.07 33.31
C ALA A 36 31.82 -4.83 32.90
N VAL A 37 31.76 -5.69 31.88
CA VAL A 37 32.91 -6.43 31.36
C VAL A 37 33.96 -5.48 30.76
N HIS A 38 33.54 -4.46 30.00
CA HIS A 38 34.44 -3.41 29.49
C HIS A 38 35.13 -2.62 30.61
N ALA A 39 34.42 -2.34 31.72
CA ALA A 39 34.95 -1.70 32.92
C ALA A 39 35.85 -2.62 33.79
N GLY A 40 36.15 -3.85 33.34
CA GLY A 40 37.07 -4.77 33.99
C GLY A 40 36.45 -5.84 34.88
N LEU A 41 35.11 -5.98 34.92
CA LEU A 41 34.44 -7.13 35.58
C LEU A 41 34.45 -8.34 34.64
N ASN A 42 35.64 -8.92 34.47
CA ASN A 42 35.91 -10.02 33.55
C ASN A 42 35.64 -11.42 34.15
N GLU A 43 35.47 -11.56 35.46
CA GLU A 43 35.14 -12.84 36.11
C GLU A 43 33.63 -13.07 36.24
N VAL A 44 33.16 -14.26 35.86
CA VAL A 44 31.73 -14.61 35.89
C VAL A 44 31.13 -14.55 37.30
N GLY A 45 31.88 -14.95 38.32
CA GLY A 45 31.45 -14.84 39.72
C GLY A 45 31.38 -13.40 40.24
N ALA A 46 32.23 -12.51 39.71
CA ALA A 46 32.19 -11.09 40.03
C ALA A 46 30.97 -10.39 39.38
N LEU A 47 30.61 -10.77 38.15
CA LEU A 47 29.37 -10.34 37.49
C LEU A 47 28.13 -10.78 38.29
N GLU A 48 28.08 -12.04 38.73
CA GLU A 48 26.99 -12.55 39.58
C GLU A 48 26.80 -11.69 40.86
N GLN A 49 27.87 -11.48 41.62
CA GLN A 49 27.83 -10.72 42.86
C GLN A 49 27.55 -9.22 42.68
N ARG A 50 28.08 -8.60 41.61
CA ARG A 50 27.93 -7.15 41.37
C ARG A 50 26.58 -6.78 40.76
N LEU A 51 26.00 -7.67 39.95
CA LEU A 51 24.73 -7.41 39.28
C LEU A 51 23.51 -7.94 40.05
N GLY A 52 23.72 -8.79 41.07
CA GLY A 52 22.64 -9.36 41.88
C GLY A 52 21.75 -10.36 41.11
N LEU A 53 22.22 -10.82 39.94
CA LEU A 53 21.55 -11.80 39.09
C LEU A 53 22.10 -13.19 39.44
N GLY A 54 21.22 -14.18 39.65
CA GLY A 54 21.66 -15.52 40.03
C GLY A 54 22.43 -16.23 38.90
N ARG A 55 23.44 -17.03 39.28
CA ARG A 55 24.39 -17.74 38.39
C ARG A 55 23.88 -18.12 37.01
N ARG A 56 22.74 -18.83 36.95
CA ARG A 56 22.14 -19.34 35.71
C ARG A 56 21.84 -18.23 34.69
N ILE A 57 21.32 -17.09 35.14
CA ILE A 57 20.98 -15.96 34.26
C ILE A 57 22.25 -15.36 33.66
N ILE A 58 23.32 -15.26 34.46
CA ILE A 58 24.63 -14.79 34.01
C ILE A 58 25.26 -15.77 33.00
N ASP A 59 25.23 -17.08 33.27
CA ASP A 59 25.76 -18.10 32.35
C ASP A 59 24.99 -18.13 31.01
N ASP A 60 23.65 -18.07 31.06
CA ASP A 60 22.80 -18.02 29.86
C ASP A 60 23.07 -16.74 29.03
N LEU A 61 23.20 -15.58 29.68
CA LEU A 61 23.44 -14.29 29.02
C LEU A 61 24.87 -14.14 28.47
N ILE A 62 25.89 -14.68 29.15
CA ILE A 62 27.25 -14.76 28.61
C ILE A 62 27.30 -15.67 27.38
N TYR A 63 26.57 -16.80 27.40
CA TYR A 63 26.51 -17.72 26.27
C TYR A 63 25.86 -17.08 25.04
N ASP A 64 24.73 -16.37 25.21
CA ASP A 64 24.09 -15.66 24.11
C ASP A 64 24.97 -14.52 23.57
N LEU A 65 25.55 -13.68 24.42
CA LEU A 65 26.46 -12.60 24.00
C LEU A 65 27.74 -13.10 23.32
N TRP A 66 28.33 -14.22 23.79
CA TRP A 66 29.48 -14.86 23.14
C TRP A 66 29.10 -15.39 21.75
N ARG A 67 27.97 -16.09 21.65
CA ARG A 67 27.47 -16.62 20.38
C ARG A 67 27.11 -15.52 19.37
N HIS A 68 26.74 -14.34 19.85
CA HIS A 68 26.46 -13.16 19.01
C HIS A 68 27.72 -12.35 18.65
N GLY A 69 28.91 -12.74 19.15
CA GLY A 69 30.19 -12.07 18.87
C GLY A 69 30.47 -10.81 19.70
N HIS A 70 29.66 -10.53 20.72
CA HIS A 70 29.81 -9.37 21.60
C HIS A 70 30.78 -9.62 22.75
N LEU A 71 30.87 -10.88 23.20
CA LEU A 71 31.87 -11.35 24.16
C LEU A 71 32.82 -12.35 23.51
N THR A 72 34.02 -12.42 24.07
CA THR A 72 35.01 -13.48 23.89
C THR A 72 35.24 -14.14 25.25
N VAL A 73 35.46 -15.46 25.25
CA VAL A 73 35.60 -16.26 26.48
C VAL A 73 36.97 -16.93 26.48
N ASP A 74 37.79 -16.66 27.50
CA ASP A 74 39.00 -17.44 27.76
C ASP A 74 38.65 -18.62 28.68
N HIS A 75 38.51 -19.80 28.07
CA HIS A 75 38.21 -21.04 28.80
C HIS A 75 39.33 -21.52 29.75
N ARG A 76 40.55 -20.97 29.66
CA ARG A 76 41.67 -21.29 30.57
C ARG A 76 41.71 -20.36 31.79
N ALA A 77 41.42 -19.08 31.59
CA ALA A 77 41.38 -18.09 32.66
C ALA A 77 40.00 -17.97 33.34
N ALA A 78 38.96 -18.58 32.74
CA ALA A 78 37.55 -18.41 33.14
C ALA A 78 37.04 -16.96 33.12
N THR A 79 37.68 -16.12 32.28
CA THR A 79 37.37 -14.70 32.11
C THR A 79 36.66 -14.43 30.79
N VAL A 80 35.82 -13.39 30.78
CA VAL A 80 35.16 -12.84 29.58
C VAL A 80 35.71 -11.46 29.26
N ALA A 81 35.77 -11.12 27.97
CA ALA A 81 36.15 -9.80 27.47
C ALA A 81 35.22 -9.37 26.33
N VAL A 82 34.91 -8.08 26.24
CA VAL A 82 34.13 -7.53 25.11
C VAL A 82 34.93 -7.56 23.81
N SER A 83 34.25 -7.69 22.67
CA SER A 83 34.89 -7.56 21.36
C SER A 83 35.20 -6.09 21.02
N ASP A 84 36.14 -5.86 20.10
CA ASP A 84 36.60 -4.51 19.71
C ASP A 84 35.44 -3.60 19.25
N GLN A 85 34.46 -4.17 18.55
CA GLN A 85 33.25 -3.47 18.13
C GLN A 85 32.41 -2.98 19.33
N VAL A 86 32.24 -3.82 20.35
CA VAL A 86 31.52 -3.45 21.57
C VAL A 86 32.29 -2.39 22.35
N ALA A 87 33.62 -2.56 22.50
CA ALA A 87 34.47 -1.57 23.16
C ALA A 87 34.36 -0.18 22.50
N ALA A 88 34.34 -0.12 21.15
CA ALA A 88 34.13 1.12 20.42
C ALA A 88 32.74 1.75 20.67
N CYS A 89 31.67 0.94 20.69
CA CYS A 89 30.31 1.42 20.96
C CYS A 89 30.14 1.92 22.41
N VAL A 90 30.75 1.26 23.40
CA VAL A 90 30.72 1.69 24.81
C VAL A 90 31.44 3.04 24.98
N VAL A 91 32.58 3.25 24.32
CA VAL A 91 33.33 4.52 24.38
C VAL A 91 32.59 5.66 23.66
N ALA A 92 31.87 5.37 22.58
CA ALA A 92 31.07 6.35 21.85
C ALA A 92 29.68 6.63 22.47
N ASP A 93 29.32 5.92 23.54
CA ASP A 93 27.98 5.83 24.14
C ASP A 93 26.85 5.45 23.15
N ASP A 94 27.21 4.81 22.04
CA ASP A 94 26.33 4.43 20.93
C ASP A 94 26.03 2.93 20.96
N MET A 95 25.50 2.47 22.08
CA MET A 95 25.12 1.06 22.28
C MET A 95 23.90 0.66 21.42
N GLY A 96 23.18 1.63 20.86
CA GLY A 96 22.10 1.42 19.90
C GLY A 96 22.55 0.76 18.58
N ARG A 97 23.85 0.79 18.25
CA ARG A 97 24.41 0.09 17.08
C ARG A 97 24.64 -1.41 17.26
N LEU A 98 24.49 -1.95 18.47
CA LEU A 98 24.70 -3.37 18.76
C LEU A 98 23.36 -4.11 18.76
N GLY A 99 23.25 -5.17 17.95
CA GLY A 99 22.07 -6.04 17.94
C GLY A 99 21.95 -6.88 19.22
N GLY A 100 20.74 -7.04 19.75
CA GLY A 100 20.49 -7.83 20.96
C GLY A 100 20.75 -9.33 20.77
N ALA A 101 21.28 -9.99 21.79
CA ALA A 101 21.62 -11.41 21.76
C ALA A 101 20.51 -12.33 22.31
N GLU A 102 19.66 -11.79 23.19
CA GLU A 102 18.53 -12.42 23.87
C GLU A 102 17.71 -13.31 22.92
N ALA A 103 17.76 -14.63 23.12
CA ALA A 103 17.09 -15.59 22.25
C ALA A 103 16.32 -16.69 23.00
N VAL A 104 14.99 -16.62 23.00
CA VAL A 104 14.12 -17.62 23.65
C VAL A 104 13.73 -18.73 22.67
N GLN A 105 13.84 -19.99 23.10
CA GLN A 105 13.19 -21.12 22.43
C GLN A 105 11.78 -21.31 22.97
N GLN A 106 10.78 -21.36 22.09
CA GLN A 106 9.39 -21.63 22.44
C GLN A 106 8.69 -22.52 21.40
N PRO A 107 7.73 -23.36 21.82
CA PRO A 107 6.85 -24.06 20.88
C PRO A 107 5.87 -23.06 20.25
N CYS A 108 5.64 -23.20 18.96
CA CYS A 108 4.60 -22.47 18.21
C CYS A 108 3.74 -23.48 17.47
N ASP A 109 2.42 -23.38 17.66
CA ASP A 109 1.47 -24.23 16.96
C ASP A 109 1.08 -23.56 15.63
N LEU A 110 1.30 -24.29 14.54
CA LEU A 110 0.87 -23.92 13.19
C LEU A 110 -0.24 -24.87 12.75
N MET A 111 -1.01 -24.50 11.72
CA MET A 111 -1.96 -25.40 11.09
C MET A 111 -1.81 -25.43 9.58
N ILE A 112 -2.02 -26.61 9.00
CA ILE A 112 -1.95 -26.87 7.57
C ILE A 112 -3.38 -26.88 7.03
N ASP A 113 -3.71 -25.95 6.14
CA ASP A 113 -4.88 -26.05 5.27
C ASP A 113 -4.52 -26.93 4.07
N LYS A 114 -5.18 -28.08 3.96
CA LYS A 114 -4.95 -29.05 2.88
C LYS A 114 -5.67 -28.69 1.58
N LEU A 115 -6.67 -27.80 1.62
CA LEU A 115 -7.34 -27.31 0.40
C LEU A 115 -6.40 -26.38 -0.37
N THR A 116 -5.90 -25.34 0.30
CA THR A 116 -5.01 -24.33 -0.31
C THR A 116 -3.52 -24.68 -0.24
N ARG A 117 -3.16 -25.78 0.45
CA ARG A 117 -1.77 -26.18 0.77
C ARG A 117 -0.98 -25.09 1.52
N ARG A 118 -1.65 -24.26 2.34
CA ARG A 118 -1.00 -23.22 3.14
C ARG A 118 -0.62 -23.69 4.53
N VAL A 119 0.46 -23.12 5.07
CA VAL A 119 0.69 -23.05 6.51
C VAL A 119 0.09 -21.74 7.02
N LEU A 120 -0.70 -21.83 8.07
CA LEU A 120 -1.33 -20.71 8.78
C LEU A 120 -0.91 -20.78 10.25
N PRO A 121 -0.89 -19.65 10.98
CA PRO A 121 -0.86 -19.66 12.45
C PRO A 121 -2.03 -20.50 12.99
N ALA A 122 -1.86 -21.27 14.08
CA ALA A 122 -2.96 -22.07 14.63
C ALA A 122 -4.11 -21.16 15.11
N ARG A 123 -5.18 -21.10 14.32
CA ARG A 123 -6.36 -20.24 14.50
C ARG A 123 -7.62 -21.05 14.29
N GLY A 124 -8.77 -20.38 14.34
CA GLY A 124 -10.07 -21.04 14.14
C GLY A 124 -10.50 -21.89 15.34
N ARG A 125 -11.68 -22.48 15.19
CA ARG A 125 -12.41 -23.11 16.30
C ARG A 125 -11.90 -24.53 16.55
N GLN A 126 -11.92 -24.98 17.80
CA GLN A 126 -11.62 -26.38 18.15
C GLN A 126 -12.73 -27.36 17.73
N ARG A 127 -13.93 -26.86 17.41
CA ARG A 127 -15.06 -27.63 16.89
C ARG A 127 -15.85 -26.75 15.91
N PRO A 128 -16.44 -27.30 14.84
CA PRO A 128 -17.30 -26.54 13.93
C PRO A 128 -18.64 -26.18 14.64
N PRO A 129 -19.14 -24.93 14.55
CA PRO A 129 -20.43 -24.51 15.09
C PRO A 129 -21.61 -25.24 14.45
N HIS A 130 -21.52 -25.51 13.15
CA HIS A 130 -22.50 -26.29 12.41
C HIS A 130 -21.83 -27.55 11.84
N PRO A 131 -21.84 -28.69 12.56
CA PRO A 131 -21.19 -29.93 12.11
C PRO A 131 -21.68 -30.43 10.76
N ARG A 132 -22.92 -30.10 10.36
CA ARG A 132 -23.47 -30.43 9.05
C ARG A 132 -22.80 -29.69 7.88
N LEU A 133 -22.20 -28.53 8.12
CA LEU A 133 -21.47 -27.73 7.13
C LEU A 133 -19.94 -27.97 7.21
N CYS A 134 -19.50 -29.01 7.93
CA CYS A 134 -18.11 -29.43 7.96
C CYS A 134 -17.72 -30.07 6.63
N VAL A 135 -16.66 -29.55 6.00
CA VAL A 135 -16.05 -30.17 4.81
C VAL A 135 -15.45 -31.53 5.21
N PRO A 136 -15.56 -32.58 4.37
CA PRO A 136 -14.85 -33.84 4.59
C PRO A 136 -13.35 -33.62 4.76
N ALA A 137 -12.69 -34.45 5.56
CA ALA A 137 -11.25 -34.36 5.71
C ALA A 137 -10.56 -34.69 4.39
N ASP A 138 -9.58 -33.88 3.98
CA ASP A 138 -8.75 -34.23 2.82
C ASP A 138 -7.70 -35.27 3.26
N ASP A 139 -7.83 -36.49 2.73
CA ASP A 139 -6.93 -37.62 3.01
C ASP A 139 -5.53 -37.45 2.38
N ARG A 140 -5.30 -36.38 1.61
CA ARG A 140 -3.97 -36.04 1.09
C ARG A 140 -2.95 -35.89 2.23
N ARG A 141 -1.85 -36.64 2.10
CA ARG A 141 -0.70 -36.63 3.01
C ARG A 141 0.26 -35.50 2.66
N VAL A 142 -0.15 -34.26 2.91
CA VAL A 142 0.71 -33.06 2.83
C VAL A 142 1.31 -32.79 4.21
N GLY A 143 2.62 -32.93 4.35
CA GLY A 143 3.35 -32.58 5.56
C GLY A 143 3.88 -31.15 5.54
N LEU A 144 4.33 -30.65 6.70
CA LEU A 144 4.94 -29.31 6.80
C LEU A 144 6.29 -29.25 6.03
N GLU A 145 6.94 -30.41 5.88
CA GLU A 145 8.09 -30.69 5.02
C GLU A 145 7.82 -30.51 3.51
N ASP A 146 6.59 -30.71 3.02
CA ASP A 146 6.25 -30.55 1.60
C ASP A 146 6.01 -29.08 1.21
N LEU A 147 6.00 -28.15 2.17
CA LEU A 147 5.59 -26.75 1.98
C LEU A 147 6.81 -25.79 1.87
N PRO A 148 6.66 -24.58 1.30
CA PRO A 148 7.79 -23.68 1.11
C PRO A 148 8.29 -23.10 2.44
N GLN A 149 9.61 -23.01 2.61
CA GLN A 149 10.24 -22.48 3.82
C GLN A 149 9.79 -21.03 4.14
N HIS A 150 9.62 -20.19 3.12
CA HIS A 150 9.14 -18.82 3.30
C HIS A 150 7.71 -18.77 3.86
N SER A 151 6.83 -19.71 3.49
CA SER A 151 5.45 -19.75 3.95
C SER A 151 5.38 -20.18 5.42
N VAL A 152 6.24 -21.10 5.84
CA VAL A 152 6.41 -21.49 7.25
C VAL A 152 6.92 -20.30 8.07
N LEU A 153 7.97 -19.60 7.60
CA LEU A 153 8.52 -18.42 8.27
C LEU A 153 7.50 -17.27 8.38
N HIS A 154 6.72 -17.02 7.32
CA HIS A 154 5.64 -16.04 7.34
C HIS A 154 4.59 -16.39 8.40
N ALA A 155 4.10 -17.63 8.41
CA ALA A 155 3.13 -18.08 9.41
C ALA A 155 3.69 -18.03 10.85
N LEU A 156 4.99 -18.31 11.05
CA LEU A 156 5.64 -18.17 12.35
C LEU A 156 5.72 -16.70 12.80
N ASN A 157 6.17 -15.80 11.95
CA ASN A 157 6.20 -14.36 12.24
C ASN A 157 4.78 -13.82 12.55
N GLU A 158 3.78 -14.25 11.79
CA GLU A 158 2.38 -13.84 11.97
C GLU A 158 1.73 -14.45 13.22
N ALA A 159 2.18 -15.62 13.68
CA ALA A 159 1.78 -16.21 14.95
C ALA A 159 2.39 -15.43 16.13
N LEU A 160 3.68 -15.12 16.07
CA LEU A 160 4.40 -14.42 17.15
C LEU A 160 3.91 -13.00 17.36
N ARG A 161 3.64 -12.25 16.27
CA ARG A 161 3.03 -10.90 16.34
C ARG A 161 1.67 -10.89 17.05
N ARG A 162 0.89 -11.98 16.98
CA ARG A 162 -0.42 -12.10 17.64
C ARG A 162 -0.37 -12.66 19.06
N THR A 163 0.81 -12.97 19.60
CA THR A 163 0.95 -13.43 21.00
C THR A 163 1.13 -12.24 21.97
N GLU A 164 0.98 -11.01 21.49
CA GLU A 164 0.80 -9.82 22.32
C GLU A 164 -0.68 -9.74 22.78
N PRO A 165 -0.97 -9.55 24.08
CA PRO A 165 -2.36 -9.47 24.55
C PRO A 165 -3.07 -8.21 24.05
N GLU A 166 -4.18 -8.39 23.34
CA GLU A 166 -5.08 -7.28 22.91
C GLU A 166 -6.08 -6.85 24.01
N GLU A 167 -6.00 -7.37 25.23
CA GLU A 167 -6.88 -6.94 26.34
C GLU A 167 -6.47 -5.57 26.91
N PRO A 168 -7.33 -4.54 26.87
CA PRO A 168 -7.04 -3.23 27.42
C PRO A 168 -7.29 -3.21 28.94
N ASP A 169 -6.42 -3.85 29.72
CA ASP A 169 -6.45 -3.73 31.18
C ASP A 169 -6.06 -2.29 31.59
N ARG A 170 -7.06 -1.51 32.00
CA ARG A 170 -7.00 -0.04 32.16
C ARG A 170 -6.12 0.46 33.32
N THR A 171 -5.33 -0.40 33.95
CA THR A 171 -4.57 -0.09 35.17
C THR A 171 -3.06 -0.34 35.08
N ARG A 172 -2.53 -0.76 33.92
CA ARG A 172 -1.08 -0.82 33.67
C ARG A 172 -0.66 0.12 32.55
N THR A 173 0.31 0.99 32.84
CA THR A 173 1.01 1.82 31.87
C THR A 173 1.60 0.94 30.76
N ARG A 174 1.40 1.37 29.52
CA ARG A 174 1.68 0.62 28.29
C ARG A 174 3.20 0.48 28.06
N ILE A 175 3.81 -0.55 28.65
CA ILE A 175 5.19 -0.94 28.31
C ILE A 175 5.14 -1.56 26.92
N GLN A 176 5.73 -0.90 25.92
CA GLN A 176 5.90 -1.47 24.58
C GLN A 176 6.73 -2.77 24.68
N GLY A 177 6.16 -3.88 24.20
CA GLY A 177 6.91 -5.11 24.01
C GLY A 177 8.00 -4.93 22.95
N ARG A 178 9.18 -5.52 23.17
CA ARG A 178 10.25 -5.54 22.15
C ARG A 178 9.81 -6.48 21.01
N SER A 179 9.99 -6.03 19.77
CA SER A 179 9.63 -6.78 18.57
C SER A 179 10.28 -8.16 18.55
N ARG A 180 9.49 -9.20 18.26
CA ARG A 180 9.90 -10.61 18.25
C ARG A 180 10.23 -11.07 16.83
N LEU A 181 11.45 -11.53 16.59
CA LEU A 181 11.92 -11.98 15.26
C LEU A 181 12.30 -13.47 15.28
N VAL A 182 11.85 -14.23 14.27
CA VAL A 182 12.23 -15.65 14.13
C VAL A 182 13.67 -15.77 13.65
N GLN A 183 14.56 -16.27 14.52
CA GLN A 183 15.95 -16.55 14.15
C GLN A 183 16.12 -17.95 13.52
N SER A 184 15.33 -18.94 13.94
CA SER A 184 15.36 -20.31 13.39
C SER A 184 14.16 -21.12 13.85
N TYR A 185 13.82 -22.20 13.13
CA TYR A 185 12.80 -23.17 13.57
C TYR A 185 13.26 -24.61 13.35
N ARG A 186 12.68 -25.56 14.09
CA ARG A 186 12.87 -27.01 13.94
C ARG A 186 11.52 -27.74 13.96
N ILE A 187 11.32 -28.62 12.99
CA ILE A 187 10.17 -29.53 12.92
C ILE A 187 10.57 -30.84 13.62
N PRO A 188 9.78 -31.36 14.59
CA PRO A 188 10.07 -32.65 15.20
C PRO A 188 10.11 -33.81 14.18
N PRO A 189 11.02 -34.79 14.33
CA PRO A 189 11.02 -36.01 13.52
C PRO A 189 9.67 -36.73 13.60
N PRO A 190 9.22 -37.45 12.55
CA PRO A 190 7.87 -38.02 12.50
C PRO A 190 7.44 -38.86 13.72
N GLY A 191 8.36 -39.62 14.34
CA GLY A 191 8.09 -40.42 15.55
C GLY A 191 8.00 -39.63 16.87
N LEU A 192 8.27 -38.33 16.85
CA LEU A 192 8.22 -37.41 18.01
C LEU A 192 7.19 -36.28 17.79
N ARG A 193 6.30 -36.38 16.80
CA ARG A 193 5.25 -35.40 16.52
C ARG A 193 4.04 -35.68 17.43
N GLU A 194 3.75 -34.76 18.36
CA GLU A 194 2.47 -34.74 19.06
C GLU A 194 1.35 -34.33 18.09
N THR A 195 0.38 -35.20 17.85
CA THR A 195 -0.79 -34.87 17.02
C THR A 195 -1.71 -33.91 17.79
N MET A 196 -1.58 -32.60 17.56
CA MET A 196 -2.33 -31.54 18.25
C MET A 196 -3.82 -31.44 17.86
N GLY A 197 -4.33 -32.40 17.08
CA GLY A 197 -5.71 -32.45 16.62
C GLY A 197 -5.97 -31.58 15.38
N ARG A 198 -7.20 -31.08 15.26
CA ARG A 198 -7.67 -30.28 14.12
C ARG A 198 -8.27 -28.97 14.58
N ARG A 199 -8.21 -27.97 13.70
CA ARG A 199 -8.91 -26.68 13.84
C ARG A 199 -9.82 -26.48 12.64
N TRP A 200 -10.92 -25.77 12.84
CA TRP A 200 -11.86 -25.44 11.77
C TRP A 200 -11.79 -23.95 11.46
N ILE A 201 -11.47 -23.64 10.20
CA ILE A 201 -11.60 -22.29 9.65
C ILE A 201 -12.96 -22.16 8.95
N GLU A 202 -13.52 -20.95 9.02
CA GLU A 202 -14.70 -20.57 8.25
C GLU A 202 -14.26 -20.21 6.83
N MET A 203 -15.06 -20.63 5.84
CA MET A 203 -14.81 -20.34 4.43
C MET A 203 -16.14 -20.06 3.73
N LYS A 204 -16.29 -18.86 3.17
CA LYS A 204 -17.43 -18.44 2.34
C LYS A 204 -17.38 -19.09 0.96
N VAL A 205 -18.49 -19.71 0.56
CA VAL A 205 -18.64 -20.37 -0.73
C VAL A 205 -20.01 -20.11 -1.37
N HIS A 206 -20.08 -20.13 -2.70
CA HIS A 206 -21.32 -20.24 -3.44
C HIS A 206 -21.47 -21.67 -3.99
N PRO A 207 -22.50 -22.43 -3.56
CA PRO A 207 -22.88 -23.66 -4.22
C PRO A 207 -23.68 -23.38 -5.50
N HIS A 208 -23.38 -24.13 -6.56
CA HIS A 208 -24.04 -24.11 -7.85
C HIS A 208 -24.51 -25.53 -8.22
N TRP A 209 -25.76 -25.66 -8.67
CA TRP A 209 -26.32 -26.93 -9.11
C TRP A 209 -26.47 -26.94 -10.63
N ASP A 210 -25.81 -27.92 -11.25
CA ASP A 210 -25.89 -28.26 -12.66
C ASP A 210 -27.07 -29.24 -12.84
N GLU A 211 -28.18 -28.76 -13.41
CA GLU A 211 -29.40 -29.55 -13.60
C GLU A 211 -29.24 -30.64 -14.65
N GLU A 212 -28.49 -30.37 -15.73
CA GLU A 212 -28.20 -31.34 -16.80
C GLU A 212 -27.18 -32.39 -16.33
N GLY A 213 -26.08 -31.94 -15.74
CA GLY A 213 -25.02 -32.82 -15.22
C GLY A 213 -25.34 -33.49 -13.88
N GLN A 214 -26.43 -33.10 -13.20
CA GLN A 214 -26.83 -33.54 -11.84
C GLN A 214 -25.67 -33.42 -10.83
N ARG A 215 -24.96 -32.29 -10.85
CA ARG A 215 -23.69 -32.07 -10.12
C ARG A 215 -23.71 -30.80 -9.29
N LEU A 216 -23.13 -30.88 -8.10
CA LEU A 216 -22.83 -29.72 -7.24
C LEU A 216 -21.42 -29.21 -7.56
N THR A 217 -21.33 -27.94 -7.98
CA THR A 217 -20.06 -27.19 -8.09
C THR A 217 -20.00 -26.16 -6.96
N VAL A 218 -18.81 -25.84 -6.44
CA VAL A 218 -18.65 -24.89 -5.33
C VAL A 218 -17.55 -23.88 -5.64
N THR A 219 -17.89 -22.59 -5.63
CA THR A 219 -16.94 -21.49 -5.82
C THR A 219 -16.60 -20.86 -4.46
N VAL A 220 -15.32 -20.71 -4.15
CA VAL A 220 -14.83 -19.98 -2.97
C VAL A 220 -14.90 -18.49 -3.26
N VAL A 221 -15.66 -17.77 -2.44
CA VAL A 221 -15.81 -16.31 -2.47
C VAL A 221 -15.42 -15.68 -1.14
N ASP A 222 -14.54 -16.35 -0.41
CA ASP A 222 -13.97 -15.80 0.81
C ASP A 222 -12.83 -14.84 0.48
N ASP A 223 -13.00 -13.58 0.84
CA ASP A 223 -12.01 -12.53 0.66
C ASP A 223 -10.72 -12.84 1.43
N LEU A 224 -10.82 -13.56 2.55
CA LEU A 224 -9.67 -14.00 3.38
C LEU A 224 -8.81 -15.07 2.68
N VAL A 225 -9.32 -15.71 1.62
CA VAL A 225 -8.54 -16.59 0.75
C VAL A 225 -7.92 -15.74 -0.37
N PRO A 226 -6.59 -15.72 -0.55
CA PRO A 226 -5.93 -15.00 -1.65
C PRO A 226 -6.49 -15.42 -3.00
N ALA A 227 -6.68 -14.47 -3.92
CA ALA A 227 -7.39 -14.75 -5.17
C ALA A 227 -6.68 -15.80 -6.03
N GLU A 228 -5.35 -15.84 -6.03
CA GLU A 228 -4.56 -16.89 -6.68
C GLU A 228 -4.89 -18.31 -6.20
N LEU A 229 -5.48 -18.46 -5.00
CA LEU A 229 -5.84 -19.75 -4.39
C LEU A 229 -7.34 -20.04 -4.40
N ARG A 230 -8.20 -19.06 -4.74
CA ARG A 230 -9.67 -19.25 -4.76
C ARG A 230 -10.08 -20.27 -5.82
N GLU A 231 -9.49 -20.23 -7.02
CA GLU A 231 -9.76 -21.18 -8.10
C GLU A 231 -9.42 -22.63 -7.66
N ALA A 232 -8.18 -22.86 -7.21
CA ALA A 232 -7.73 -24.17 -6.73
C ALA A 232 -8.53 -24.70 -5.53
N ALA A 233 -8.93 -23.83 -4.60
CA ALA A 233 -9.79 -24.20 -3.48
C ALA A 233 -11.23 -24.56 -3.93
N SER A 234 -11.77 -23.84 -4.92
CA SER A 234 -13.09 -24.09 -5.52
C SER A 234 -13.13 -25.45 -6.22
N GLU A 235 -12.13 -25.72 -7.06
CA GLU A 235 -11.95 -27.03 -7.71
C GLU A 235 -11.82 -28.14 -6.67
N ARG A 236 -11.00 -27.94 -5.62
CA ARG A 236 -10.77 -28.96 -4.60
C ARG A 236 -12.01 -29.26 -3.76
N LEU A 237 -12.77 -28.24 -3.35
CA LEU A 237 -14.04 -28.42 -2.67
C LEU A 237 -15.05 -29.17 -3.55
N THR A 238 -15.17 -28.77 -4.82
CA THR A 238 -16.02 -29.44 -5.80
C THR A 238 -15.68 -30.93 -5.91
N GLN A 239 -14.39 -31.28 -6.03
CA GLN A 239 -13.92 -32.68 -6.04
C GLN A 239 -14.26 -33.44 -4.75
N LEU A 240 -14.01 -32.85 -3.57
CA LEU A 240 -14.27 -33.49 -2.27
C LEU A 240 -15.76 -33.78 -2.06
N PHE A 241 -16.62 -32.84 -2.47
CA PHE A 241 -18.07 -33.00 -2.41
C PHE A 241 -18.58 -34.03 -3.43
N ALA A 242 -18.05 -34.04 -4.65
CA ALA A 242 -18.35 -35.07 -5.66
C ALA A 242 -17.94 -36.48 -5.21
N ALA A 243 -16.81 -36.62 -4.49
CA ALA A 243 -16.38 -37.88 -3.89
C ALA A 243 -17.21 -38.29 -2.66
N SER A 244 -17.88 -37.33 -1.99
CA SER A 244 -18.63 -37.54 -0.75
C SER A 244 -20.14 -37.17 -0.86
N PRO A 245 -20.90 -37.70 -1.84
CA PRO A 245 -22.28 -37.28 -2.12
C PRO A 245 -23.30 -37.68 -1.03
N ARG A 246 -22.89 -38.48 -0.04
CA ARG A 246 -23.69 -38.85 1.14
C ARG A 246 -23.38 -37.99 2.39
N SER A 247 -22.47 -37.03 2.28
CA SER A 247 -22.12 -36.15 3.41
C SER A 247 -23.23 -35.14 3.69
N ALA A 248 -23.38 -34.74 4.96
CA ALA A 248 -24.39 -33.75 5.35
C ALA A 248 -24.18 -32.41 4.62
N VAL A 249 -22.92 -31.98 4.47
CA VAL A 249 -22.56 -30.72 3.79
C VAL A 249 -22.93 -30.74 2.31
N TYR A 250 -22.83 -31.89 1.63
CA TYR A 250 -23.30 -32.04 0.24
C TYR A 250 -24.82 -31.80 0.14
N ALA A 251 -25.60 -32.34 1.08
CA ALA A 251 -27.05 -32.19 1.10
C ALA A 251 -27.48 -30.74 1.39
N GLU A 252 -26.87 -30.08 2.39
CA GLU A 252 -27.14 -28.69 2.74
C GLU A 252 -26.74 -27.74 1.59
N LEU A 253 -25.54 -27.91 1.00
CA LEU A 253 -25.09 -27.11 -0.14
C LEU A 253 -25.95 -27.34 -1.39
N ARG A 254 -26.38 -28.57 -1.68
CA ARG A 254 -27.31 -28.86 -2.78
C ARG A 254 -28.66 -28.17 -2.61
N GLN A 255 -29.18 -28.08 -1.38
CA GLN A 255 -30.44 -27.37 -1.11
C GLN A 255 -30.32 -25.84 -1.28
N GLY A 256 -29.14 -25.27 -1.00
CA GLY A 256 -28.86 -23.84 -1.19
C GLY A 256 -28.36 -23.43 -2.57
N ALA A 257 -28.15 -24.37 -3.49
CA ALA A 257 -27.49 -24.14 -4.77
C ALA A 257 -28.41 -23.48 -5.83
N GLN A 258 -27.86 -22.53 -6.59
CA GLN A 258 -28.57 -21.86 -7.71
C GLN A 258 -27.91 -22.19 -9.07
N GLY A 259 -28.62 -21.96 -10.17
CA GLY A 259 -28.24 -22.40 -11.53
C GLY A 259 -27.18 -21.57 -12.27
N ALA A 260 -26.51 -20.59 -11.62
CA ALA A 260 -25.48 -19.78 -12.27
C ALA A 260 -24.10 -19.97 -11.59
N LEU A 261 -23.11 -20.39 -12.36
CA LEU A 261 -21.72 -20.47 -11.90
C LEU A 261 -21.10 -19.06 -11.84
N LEU A 262 -20.51 -18.71 -10.71
CA LEU A 262 -19.64 -17.54 -10.55
C LEU A 262 -18.18 -17.99 -10.63
N GLU A 263 -17.36 -17.26 -11.37
CA GLU A 263 -15.94 -17.57 -11.54
C GLU A 263 -15.06 -16.66 -10.66
N PRO A 264 -13.88 -17.13 -10.23
CA PRO A 264 -12.85 -16.26 -9.67
C PRO A 264 -12.51 -15.16 -10.68
N PRO A 265 -12.42 -13.88 -10.27
CA PRO A 265 -12.11 -12.79 -11.19
C PRO A 265 -10.68 -12.94 -11.74
N SER A 266 -10.51 -12.72 -13.05
CA SER A 266 -9.18 -12.68 -13.67
C SER A 266 -8.40 -11.44 -13.25
N ALA A 267 -7.09 -11.38 -13.55
CA ALA A 267 -6.27 -10.19 -13.28
C ALA A 267 -6.84 -8.95 -13.99
N GLU A 268 -7.31 -9.10 -15.23
CA GLU A 268 -7.92 -8.05 -16.04
C GLU A 268 -9.27 -7.59 -15.42
N THR A 269 -10.07 -8.54 -14.91
CA THR A 269 -11.34 -8.20 -14.21
C THR A 269 -11.08 -7.50 -12.87
N ALA A 270 -10.07 -7.92 -12.12
CA ALA A 270 -9.68 -7.29 -10.87
C ALA A 270 -9.12 -5.87 -11.11
N LEU A 271 -8.29 -5.70 -12.15
CA LEU A 271 -7.79 -4.40 -12.59
C LEU A 271 -8.92 -3.46 -13.04
N ALA A 272 -9.87 -3.95 -13.84
CA ALA A 272 -11.03 -3.17 -14.25
C ALA A 272 -11.92 -2.76 -13.07
N ARG A 273 -12.09 -3.65 -12.07
CA ARG A 273 -12.81 -3.35 -10.82
C ARG A 273 -12.11 -2.25 -10.01
N LEU A 274 -10.78 -2.36 -9.85
CA LEU A 274 -9.97 -1.36 -9.16
C LEU A 274 -10.05 -0.01 -9.88
N ALA A 275 -9.84 0.02 -11.21
CA ALA A 275 -9.95 1.23 -12.03
C ALA A 275 -11.30 1.94 -11.83
N ALA A 276 -12.42 1.22 -11.96
CA ALA A 276 -13.76 1.77 -11.77
C ALA A 276 -14.06 2.23 -10.32
N ARG A 277 -13.31 1.73 -9.32
CA ARG A 277 -13.38 2.22 -7.93
C ARG A 277 -12.53 3.48 -7.72
N VAL A 278 -11.38 3.55 -8.39
CA VAL A 278 -10.44 4.69 -8.37
C VAL A 278 -11.01 5.91 -9.10
N GLU A 279 -11.71 5.72 -10.22
CA GLU A 279 -12.41 6.80 -10.95
C GLU A 279 -13.38 7.59 -10.05
N ARG A 280 -13.92 6.96 -9.00
CA ARG A 280 -14.88 7.55 -8.06
C ARG A 280 -14.22 8.17 -6.83
N ALA A 281 -12.89 8.08 -6.70
CA ALA A 281 -12.15 8.56 -5.54
C ALA A 281 -12.26 10.08 -5.27
N PRO A 282 -12.28 10.98 -6.27
CA PRO A 282 -12.44 12.42 -6.04
C PRO A 282 -13.74 12.79 -5.30
N ASP A 283 -14.82 12.07 -5.59
CA ASP A 283 -16.18 12.36 -5.08
C ASP A 283 -16.43 11.82 -3.67
N ILE A 284 -15.45 11.15 -3.03
CA ILE A 284 -15.64 10.52 -1.73
C ILE A 284 -15.59 11.57 -0.60
N PRO A 285 -16.71 11.77 0.15
CA PRO A 285 -16.75 12.77 1.19
C PRO A 285 -15.89 12.38 2.40
N ALA A 286 -15.36 13.40 3.07
CA ALA A 286 -14.70 13.29 4.37
C ALA A 286 -15.51 12.43 5.37
N GLY A 287 -14.81 11.56 6.09
CA GLY A 287 -15.34 10.55 6.99
C GLY A 287 -15.59 9.18 6.34
N ARG A 288 -15.45 9.05 5.02
CA ARG A 288 -15.54 7.75 4.30
C ARG A 288 -14.28 7.41 3.50
N ARG A 289 -13.28 8.28 3.43
CA ARG A 289 -12.13 8.14 2.53
C ARG A 289 -11.19 7.02 2.99
N HIS A 290 -10.97 6.86 4.29
CA HIS A 290 -10.16 5.79 4.85
C HIS A 290 -10.78 4.40 4.61
N ALA A 291 -12.09 4.24 4.77
CA ALA A 291 -12.78 2.99 4.45
C ALA A 291 -12.68 2.64 2.95
N TRP A 292 -12.85 3.64 2.07
CA TRP A 292 -12.68 3.47 0.62
C TRP A 292 -11.22 3.17 0.24
N HIS A 293 -10.26 3.73 0.96
CA HIS A 293 -8.84 3.41 0.80
C HIS A 293 -8.54 1.95 1.14
N GLU A 294 -9.04 1.43 2.26
CA GLU A 294 -8.88 0.01 2.60
C GLU A 294 -9.55 -0.91 1.57
N GLU A 295 -10.75 -0.55 1.07
CA GLU A 295 -11.40 -1.29 -0.02
C GLU A 295 -10.58 -1.31 -1.33
N MET A 296 -9.95 -0.19 -1.70
CA MET A 296 -9.04 -0.13 -2.86
C MET A 296 -7.73 -0.87 -2.58
N ALA A 297 -7.21 -0.82 -1.36
CA ALA A 297 -6.02 -1.54 -0.94
C ALA A 297 -6.24 -3.06 -0.92
N ASP A 298 -7.42 -3.54 -0.53
CA ASP A 298 -7.80 -4.96 -0.67
C ASP A 298 -7.95 -5.38 -2.14
N ASP A 299 -8.56 -4.55 -2.99
CA ASP A 299 -8.62 -4.81 -4.43
C ASP A 299 -7.22 -4.86 -5.07
N ALA A 300 -6.32 -3.95 -4.68
CA ALA A 300 -4.94 -3.92 -5.15
C ALA A 300 -4.13 -5.12 -4.61
N ARG A 301 -4.24 -5.46 -3.33
CA ARG A 301 -3.66 -6.70 -2.76
C ARG A 301 -4.16 -7.95 -3.50
N GLN A 302 -5.43 -7.97 -3.89
CA GLN A 302 -6.03 -9.04 -4.68
C GLN A 302 -5.45 -9.09 -6.11
N LEU A 303 -5.28 -7.92 -6.75
CA LEU A 303 -4.66 -7.79 -8.05
C LEU A 303 -3.19 -8.23 -8.03
N ASP A 304 -2.39 -7.75 -7.08
CA ASP A 304 -0.98 -8.13 -6.89
C ASP A 304 -0.79 -9.65 -6.74
N GLY A 305 -1.71 -10.32 -6.05
CA GLY A 305 -1.74 -11.79 -5.95
C GLY A 305 -1.96 -12.47 -7.29
N LEU A 306 -2.94 -11.99 -8.06
CA LEU A 306 -3.23 -12.47 -9.43
C LEU A 306 -2.08 -12.15 -10.41
N LEU A 307 -1.44 -10.98 -10.31
CA LEU A 307 -0.27 -10.60 -11.10
C LEU A 307 0.94 -11.49 -10.78
N ARG A 308 1.17 -11.82 -9.50
CA ARG A 308 2.25 -12.72 -9.10
C ARG A 308 2.02 -14.15 -9.61
N ASP A 309 0.83 -14.71 -9.41
CA ASP A 309 0.47 -16.05 -9.90
C ASP A 309 0.48 -16.11 -11.44
N ARG A 310 0.14 -15.01 -12.13
CA ARG A 310 0.30 -14.86 -13.58
C ARG A 310 1.77 -14.99 -14.03
N VAL A 311 2.71 -14.39 -13.30
CA VAL A 311 4.16 -14.44 -13.61
C VAL A 311 4.78 -15.79 -13.21
N GLU A 312 4.44 -16.33 -12.03
CA GLU A 312 4.95 -17.64 -11.58
C GLU A 312 4.57 -18.80 -12.53
N ARG A 313 3.51 -18.60 -13.33
CA ARG A 313 2.98 -19.53 -14.33
C ARG A 313 3.37 -19.22 -15.77
N GLU A 314 4.22 -18.23 -16.01
CA GLU A 314 4.78 -17.97 -17.34
C GLU A 314 5.76 -19.06 -17.76
N MET A 315 5.51 -19.66 -18.92
CA MET A 315 6.43 -20.61 -19.55
C MET A 315 6.58 -20.30 -21.04
N ARG A 316 7.74 -20.63 -21.61
CA ARG A 316 7.88 -20.74 -23.06
C ARG A 316 7.08 -21.96 -23.51
N VAL A 317 6.22 -21.79 -24.51
CA VAL A 317 5.38 -22.87 -25.04
C VAL A 317 5.71 -23.08 -26.50
N THR A 318 6.08 -24.32 -26.85
CA THR A 318 6.24 -24.76 -28.23
C THR A 318 5.19 -25.82 -28.53
N THR A 319 4.33 -25.58 -29.51
CA THR A 319 3.40 -26.60 -30.01
C THR A 319 4.18 -27.69 -30.74
N VAL A 320 3.97 -28.95 -30.36
CA VAL A 320 4.67 -30.12 -30.92
C VAL A 320 3.68 -30.90 -31.81
N PRO A 321 3.88 -30.95 -33.14
CA PRO A 321 3.06 -31.75 -34.04
C PRO A 321 3.43 -33.24 -33.99
N ALA A 322 2.59 -34.10 -34.54
CA ALA A 322 2.75 -35.56 -34.52
C ALA A 322 4.16 -36.07 -34.91
N SER A 323 4.74 -35.51 -35.98
CA SER A 323 6.05 -35.86 -36.52
C SER A 323 7.19 -35.67 -35.53
N ASP A 324 7.10 -34.63 -34.69
CA ASP A 324 8.24 -34.12 -33.93
C ASP A 324 8.30 -34.74 -32.52
N HIS A 325 7.22 -35.41 -32.09
CA HIS A 325 7.10 -35.98 -30.74
C HIS A 325 8.25 -36.93 -30.39
N HIS A 326 8.66 -37.80 -31.32
CA HIS A 326 9.73 -38.77 -31.07
C HIS A 326 11.06 -38.04 -30.81
N ALA A 327 11.43 -37.08 -31.67
CA ALA A 327 12.64 -36.28 -31.52
C ALA A 327 12.61 -35.38 -30.27
N VAL A 328 11.46 -34.82 -29.89
CA VAL A 328 11.30 -34.04 -28.65
C VAL A 328 11.48 -34.95 -27.42
N VAL A 329 10.91 -36.16 -27.41
CA VAL A 329 11.08 -37.12 -26.31
C VAL A 329 12.55 -37.55 -26.18
N ASP A 330 13.23 -37.88 -27.28
CA ASP A 330 14.67 -38.20 -27.25
C ASP A 330 15.53 -37.03 -26.76
N ARG A 331 15.19 -35.79 -27.17
CA ARG A 331 15.86 -34.60 -26.66
C ARG A 331 15.70 -34.49 -25.15
N LEU A 332 14.50 -34.67 -24.61
CA LEU A 332 14.26 -34.63 -23.16
C LEU A 332 15.02 -35.76 -22.42
N ILE A 333 15.09 -36.97 -22.99
CA ILE A 333 15.89 -38.07 -22.43
C ILE A 333 17.39 -37.72 -22.45
N ALA A 334 17.88 -37.08 -23.50
CA ALA A 334 19.28 -36.68 -23.66
C ALA A 334 19.67 -35.53 -22.72
N THR A 335 18.79 -34.55 -22.50
CA THR A 335 19.05 -33.38 -21.64
C THR A 335 18.78 -33.61 -20.16
N ALA A 336 18.09 -34.69 -19.77
CA ALA A 336 17.82 -34.96 -18.36
C ALA A 336 19.10 -35.14 -17.55
N HIS A 337 19.16 -34.49 -16.37
CA HIS A 337 20.30 -34.47 -15.47
C HIS A 337 20.01 -35.10 -14.11
N THR A 338 18.85 -34.82 -13.49
CA THR A 338 18.45 -35.34 -12.18
C THR A 338 17.37 -36.41 -12.30
N GLN A 339 16.31 -36.16 -13.07
CA GLN A 339 15.21 -37.09 -13.26
C GLN A 339 14.52 -36.95 -14.62
N LEU A 340 13.95 -38.05 -15.08
CA LEU A 340 13.05 -38.12 -16.21
C LEU A 340 11.79 -38.87 -15.76
N VAL A 341 10.63 -38.23 -15.83
CA VAL A 341 9.34 -38.85 -15.53
C VAL A 341 8.59 -39.04 -16.84
N ILE A 342 8.12 -40.26 -17.12
CA ILE A 342 7.24 -40.56 -18.26
C ILE A 342 5.94 -41.16 -17.72
N VAL A 343 4.81 -40.58 -18.12
CA VAL A 343 3.46 -41.06 -17.80
C VAL A 343 2.76 -41.44 -19.09
N GLY A 344 2.14 -42.62 -19.13
CA GLY A 344 1.32 -43.05 -20.26
C GLY A 344 0.43 -44.25 -19.91
N PRO A 345 -0.77 -44.38 -20.51
CA PRO A 345 -1.71 -45.46 -20.18
C PRO A 345 -1.15 -46.86 -20.42
N TRP A 346 -0.27 -47.02 -21.42
CA TRP A 346 0.34 -48.30 -21.79
C TRP A 346 1.79 -48.11 -22.23
N ILE A 347 2.64 -49.11 -21.97
CA ILE A 347 3.99 -49.26 -22.51
C ILE A 347 3.96 -50.48 -23.45
N ARG A 348 4.60 -50.39 -24.63
CA ARG A 348 4.69 -51.50 -25.60
C ARG A 348 6.08 -51.55 -26.21
N TYR A 349 6.66 -52.74 -26.33
CA TYR A 349 8.01 -52.96 -26.83
C TYR A 349 8.31 -52.21 -28.15
N ARG A 350 7.39 -52.24 -29.12
CA ARG A 350 7.55 -51.55 -30.43
C ARG A 350 7.78 -50.03 -30.33
N ALA A 351 7.22 -49.36 -29.32
CA ALA A 351 7.42 -47.93 -29.11
C ALA A 351 8.56 -47.66 -28.12
N LEU A 352 8.67 -48.49 -27.07
CA LEU A 352 9.78 -48.43 -26.10
C LEU A 352 11.14 -48.59 -26.78
N THR A 353 11.27 -49.55 -27.72
CA THR A 353 12.54 -49.89 -28.39
C THR A 353 13.17 -48.71 -29.12
N GLY A 354 12.35 -47.81 -29.70
CA GLY A 354 12.84 -46.59 -30.35
C GLY A 354 13.51 -45.59 -29.38
N HIS A 355 13.30 -45.73 -28.07
CA HIS A 355 13.86 -44.86 -27.03
C HIS A 355 14.86 -45.58 -26.12
N LEU A 356 15.06 -46.91 -26.26
CA LEU A 356 15.87 -47.70 -25.32
C LEU A 356 17.32 -47.24 -25.23
N ASP A 357 17.97 -46.90 -26.34
CA ASP A 357 19.37 -46.45 -26.35
C ASP A 357 19.54 -45.11 -25.62
N ALA A 358 18.61 -44.18 -25.81
CA ALA A 358 18.58 -42.90 -25.12
C ALA A 358 18.33 -43.07 -23.62
N LEU A 359 17.35 -43.89 -23.23
CA LEU A 359 17.04 -44.21 -21.83
C LEU A 359 18.24 -44.90 -21.15
N SER A 360 18.87 -45.85 -21.84
CA SER A 360 20.10 -46.55 -21.40
C SER A 360 21.28 -45.60 -21.24
N ALA A 361 21.40 -44.57 -22.09
CA ALA A 361 22.38 -43.49 -21.89
C ALA A 361 22.04 -42.64 -20.65
N ALA A 362 20.77 -42.30 -20.42
CA ALA A 362 20.34 -41.53 -19.25
C ALA A 362 20.58 -42.28 -17.92
N VAL A 363 20.24 -43.57 -17.84
CA VAL A 363 20.54 -44.41 -16.65
C VAL A 363 22.04 -44.45 -16.36
N ARG A 364 22.89 -44.60 -17.39
CA ARG A 364 24.35 -44.57 -17.24
C ARG A 364 24.90 -43.22 -16.79
N ARG A 365 24.24 -42.10 -17.11
CA ARG A 365 24.55 -40.76 -16.56
C ARG A 365 24.09 -40.59 -15.09
N GLY A 366 23.38 -41.56 -14.52
CA GLY A 366 22.85 -41.49 -13.15
C GLY A 366 21.46 -40.85 -13.02
N VAL A 367 20.83 -40.50 -14.14
CA VAL A 367 19.47 -39.92 -14.18
C VAL A 367 18.47 -40.91 -13.60
N ARG A 368 17.56 -40.44 -12.75
CA ARG A 368 16.45 -41.24 -12.25
C ARG A 368 15.31 -41.27 -13.26
N ILE A 369 14.93 -42.45 -13.75
CA ILE A 369 13.80 -42.64 -14.65
C ILE A 369 12.59 -43.14 -13.86
N VAL A 370 11.45 -42.45 -13.96
CA VAL A 370 10.18 -42.88 -13.34
C VAL A 370 9.15 -43.14 -14.44
N LEU A 371 8.66 -44.37 -14.54
CA LEU A 371 7.68 -44.78 -15.56
C LEU A 371 6.33 -45.07 -14.89
N VAL A 372 5.36 -44.17 -15.06
CA VAL A 372 4.01 -44.27 -14.49
C VAL A 372 3.05 -44.79 -15.57
N TRP A 373 2.37 -45.90 -15.29
CA TRP A 373 1.62 -46.64 -16.31
C TRP A 373 0.30 -47.23 -15.80
N GLY A 374 -0.57 -47.61 -16.75
CA GLY A 374 -1.79 -48.38 -16.53
C GLY A 374 -3.03 -47.50 -16.48
N ALA A 375 -3.96 -47.71 -17.43
CA ALA A 375 -5.26 -47.05 -17.46
C ALA A 375 -6.36 -47.84 -16.72
N ASP A 376 -6.36 -49.17 -16.88
CA ASP A 376 -7.37 -50.05 -16.33
C ASP A 376 -7.20 -50.25 -14.81
N ALA A 377 -8.28 -50.61 -14.14
CA ALA A 377 -8.24 -51.02 -12.75
C ALA A 377 -7.77 -52.48 -12.64
N ASP A 378 -7.04 -52.78 -11.57
CA ASP A 378 -6.74 -54.13 -11.11
C ASP A 378 -5.79 -54.98 -12.00
N SER A 379 -5.21 -54.40 -13.06
CA SER A 379 -4.14 -55.05 -13.84
C SER A 379 -2.79 -55.07 -13.10
N ALA A 380 -2.20 -56.25 -12.97
CA ALA A 380 -0.83 -56.41 -12.46
C ALA A 380 0.22 -56.12 -13.54
N TYR A 381 1.44 -55.75 -13.12
CA TYR A 381 2.58 -55.50 -14.03
C TYR A 381 2.83 -56.65 -15.02
N ASP A 382 2.79 -57.89 -14.54
CA ASP A 382 3.08 -59.09 -15.34
C ASP A 382 1.95 -59.49 -16.31
N GLU A 383 0.74 -58.96 -16.11
CA GLU A 383 -0.42 -59.19 -16.99
C GLU A 383 -0.55 -58.09 -18.05
N ALA A 384 -0.18 -56.86 -17.71
CA ALA A 384 -0.32 -55.69 -18.58
C ALA A 384 0.84 -55.50 -19.58
N MET A 385 2.00 -56.08 -19.30
CA MET A 385 3.22 -55.93 -20.10
C MET A 385 3.59 -57.26 -20.76
N ASP A 386 3.76 -57.25 -22.09
CA ASP A 386 4.29 -58.40 -22.81
C ASP A 386 5.73 -58.75 -22.36
N GLU A 387 6.14 -60.00 -22.58
CA GLU A 387 7.43 -60.53 -22.12
C GLU A 387 8.63 -59.73 -22.68
N GLN A 388 8.54 -59.26 -23.94
CA GLN A 388 9.59 -58.43 -24.55
C GLN A 388 9.71 -57.07 -23.87
N THR A 389 8.59 -56.44 -23.52
CA THR A 389 8.52 -55.18 -22.79
C THR A 389 9.08 -55.34 -21.38
N ARG A 390 8.71 -56.40 -20.65
CA ARG A 390 9.23 -56.66 -19.30
C ARG A 390 10.74 -56.89 -19.31
N ASN A 391 11.24 -57.77 -20.19
CA ASN A 391 12.67 -58.04 -20.32
C ASN A 391 13.47 -56.76 -20.63
N ALA A 392 13.00 -55.92 -21.55
CA ALA A 392 13.65 -54.66 -21.90
C ALA A 392 13.69 -53.64 -20.75
N LEU A 393 12.64 -53.57 -19.92
CA LEU A 393 12.60 -52.70 -18.75
C LEU A 393 13.51 -53.21 -17.62
N GLU A 394 13.63 -54.53 -17.46
CA GLU A 394 14.56 -55.16 -16.52
C GLU A 394 16.03 -55.06 -16.98
N ASP A 395 16.30 -55.16 -18.28
CA ASP A 395 17.60 -54.84 -18.89
C ASP A 395 17.98 -53.38 -18.62
N LEU A 396 17.05 -52.43 -18.82
CA LEU A 396 17.27 -51.01 -18.53
C LEU A 396 17.57 -50.76 -17.05
N ALA A 397 16.85 -51.41 -16.14
CA ALA A 397 17.11 -51.32 -14.70
C ALA A 397 18.49 -51.90 -14.31
N ARG A 398 18.92 -53.00 -14.94
CA ARG A 398 20.24 -53.63 -14.73
C ARG A 398 21.42 -52.81 -15.24
N GLN A 399 21.19 -51.79 -16.08
CA GLN A 399 22.26 -50.88 -16.57
C GLN A 399 22.61 -49.74 -15.59
N ALA A 400 21.96 -49.68 -14.42
CA ALA A 400 22.31 -48.72 -13.38
C ALA A 400 23.76 -48.94 -12.86
N PRO A 401 24.55 -47.88 -12.59
CA PRO A 401 25.89 -48.01 -12.03
C PRO A 401 25.91 -48.80 -10.70
N ALA A 402 26.91 -49.66 -10.53
CA ALA A 402 27.05 -50.46 -9.31
C ALA A 402 27.16 -49.57 -8.06
N GLY A 403 26.32 -49.84 -7.04
CA GLY A 403 26.23 -49.04 -5.82
C GLY A 403 25.22 -47.88 -5.88
N ALA A 404 24.58 -47.61 -7.03
CA ALA A 404 23.46 -46.68 -7.09
C ALA A 404 22.17 -47.28 -6.53
N LEU A 405 21.40 -46.49 -5.77
CA LEU A 405 19.98 -46.76 -5.47
C LEU A 405 19.19 -46.95 -6.77
N GLU A 406 18.07 -47.70 -6.72
CA GLU A 406 17.21 -48.00 -7.89
C GLU A 406 16.96 -46.74 -8.75
N ARG A 407 17.63 -46.68 -9.92
CA ARG A 407 17.54 -45.54 -10.84
C ARG A 407 16.31 -45.61 -11.75
N VAL A 408 15.68 -46.77 -11.87
CA VAL A 408 14.48 -46.98 -12.70
C VAL A 408 13.32 -47.38 -11.79
N VAL A 409 12.34 -46.48 -11.64
CA VAL A 409 11.19 -46.64 -10.75
C VAL A 409 9.95 -46.93 -11.59
N ILE A 410 9.38 -48.13 -11.43
CA ILE A 410 8.18 -48.57 -12.14
C ILE A 410 7.17 -49.12 -11.11
N PRO A 411 5.94 -48.58 -11.02
CA PRO A 411 4.90 -49.16 -10.19
C PRO A 411 4.59 -50.61 -10.58
N ARG A 412 4.44 -51.50 -9.59
CA ARG A 412 4.04 -52.90 -9.81
C ARG A 412 2.53 -53.08 -10.03
N THR A 413 1.75 -52.04 -9.73
CA THR A 413 0.31 -51.96 -9.96
C THR A 413 -0.01 -50.77 -10.87
N THR A 414 -1.10 -50.91 -11.64
CA THR A 414 -1.69 -49.83 -12.44
C THR A 414 -1.87 -48.53 -11.64
N SER A 415 -1.44 -47.42 -12.24
CA SER A 415 -1.60 -46.05 -11.71
C SER A 415 -2.96 -45.43 -12.06
N ARG A 416 -3.81 -46.17 -12.79
CA ARG A 416 -5.17 -45.77 -13.20
C ARG A 416 -5.16 -44.38 -13.81
N THR A 417 -4.41 -44.22 -14.91
CA THR A 417 -4.20 -42.95 -15.59
C THR A 417 -4.26 -43.08 -17.10
N HIS A 418 -4.92 -42.11 -17.75
CA HIS A 418 -4.90 -41.89 -19.18
C HIS A 418 -4.03 -40.71 -19.60
N ALA A 419 -3.44 -39.98 -18.64
CA ALA A 419 -2.49 -38.90 -18.91
C ALA A 419 -1.34 -39.34 -19.83
N LYS A 420 -0.84 -38.42 -20.67
CA LYS A 420 0.43 -38.58 -21.38
C LYS A 420 1.30 -37.37 -21.12
N LEU A 421 2.41 -37.59 -20.42
CA LEU A 421 3.29 -36.55 -19.88
C LEU A 421 4.73 -37.03 -19.91
N VAL A 422 5.67 -36.15 -20.27
CA VAL A 422 7.09 -36.31 -19.97
C VAL A 422 7.55 -35.10 -19.16
N VAL A 423 8.28 -35.30 -18.06
CA VAL A 423 8.93 -34.22 -17.30
C VAL A 423 10.43 -34.46 -17.26
N CYS A 424 11.20 -33.44 -17.60
CA CYS A 424 12.65 -33.39 -17.52
C CYS A 424 13.06 -32.50 -16.34
N ASP A 425 13.73 -33.11 -15.36
CA ASP A 425 14.20 -32.50 -14.13
C ASP A 425 13.11 -31.71 -13.38
N HIS A 426 13.22 -30.39 -13.31
CA HIS A 426 12.30 -29.49 -12.61
C HIS A 426 11.90 -28.25 -13.44
N HIS A 427 12.24 -28.23 -14.74
CA HIS A 427 12.17 -27.01 -15.57
C HIS A 427 11.49 -27.20 -16.93
N THR A 428 11.35 -28.44 -17.42
CA THR A 428 10.75 -28.71 -18.75
C THR A 428 9.76 -29.86 -18.69
N ALA A 429 8.62 -29.73 -19.40
CA ALA A 429 7.63 -30.80 -19.53
C ALA A 429 6.98 -30.83 -20.93
N LEU A 430 6.65 -32.03 -21.42
CA LEU A 430 5.83 -32.25 -22.62
C LEU A 430 4.48 -32.82 -22.19
N VAL A 431 3.40 -32.08 -22.43
CA VAL A 431 2.02 -32.53 -22.21
C VAL A 431 1.39 -32.80 -23.58
N THR A 432 0.79 -33.97 -23.81
CA THR A 432 0.39 -34.36 -25.17
C THR A 432 -0.85 -35.27 -25.21
N SER A 433 -1.51 -35.32 -26.38
CA SER A 433 -2.50 -36.34 -26.71
C SER A 433 -1.89 -37.72 -27.06
N ARG A 434 -0.59 -37.75 -27.40
CA ARG A 434 0.15 -38.92 -27.91
C ARG A 434 0.62 -39.86 -26.81
N ASN A 435 0.35 -41.15 -26.96
CA ASN A 435 0.83 -42.18 -26.02
C ASN A 435 2.34 -42.42 -26.19
N VAL A 436 3.15 -41.71 -25.40
CA VAL A 436 4.63 -41.64 -25.47
C VAL A 436 5.30 -43.01 -25.70
N LEU A 437 4.94 -44.03 -24.91
CA LEU A 437 5.58 -45.35 -24.95
C LEU A 437 4.71 -46.47 -25.56
N SER A 438 3.67 -46.14 -26.34
CA SER A 438 2.82 -47.16 -27.00
C SER A 438 2.17 -46.76 -28.33
N ALA A 439 2.23 -45.50 -28.75
CA ALA A 439 1.82 -45.08 -30.09
C ALA A 439 2.87 -45.47 -31.14
N ALA A 440 2.42 -45.95 -32.31
CA ALA A 440 3.27 -46.25 -33.46
C ALA A 440 2.64 -45.70 -34.75
N GLY A 441 3.46 -45.04 -35.58
CA GLY A 441 3.04 -44.36 -36.81
C GLY A 441 2.73 -42.87 -36.67
N ASP A 442 2.38 -42.24 -37.78
CA ASP A 442 2.11 -40.79 -37.90
C ASP A 442 0.61 -40.48 -37.90
N ARG A 443 -0.03 -40.61 -36.74
CA ARG A 443 -1.40 -40.10 -36.56
C ARG A 443 -1.34 -38.61 -36.17
N PRO A 444 -2.18 -37.74 -36.75
CA PRO A 444 -2.28 -36.34 -36.32
C PRO A 444 -2.61 -36.23 -34.82
N GLU A 445 -1.65 -35.72 -34.06
CA GLU A 445 -1.68 -35.55 -32.61
C GLU A 445 -0.92 -34.27 -32.26
N VAL A 446 -1.29 -33.65 -31.15
CA VAL A 446 -0.74 -32.36 -30.71
C VAL A 446 -0.28 -32.49 -29.27
N GLY A 447 0.94 -32.02 -29.03
CA GLY A 447 1.49 -31.78 -27.70
C GLY A 447 1.93 -30.35 -27.53
N VAL A 448 2.27 -29.99 -26.30
CA VAL A 448 2.87 -28.72 -25.94
C VAL A 448 4.07 -28.98 -25.05
N LEU A 449 5.21 -28.49 -25.52
CA LEU A 449 6.43 -28.43 -24.73
C LEU A 449 6.41 -27.13 -23.93
N LEU A 450 6.59 -27.26 -22.63
CA LEU A 450 6.63 -26.20 -21.65
C LEU A 450 8.07 -26.10 -21.14
N GLU A 451 8.71 -24.95 -21.34
CA GLU A 451 10.09 -24.68 -20.91
C GLU A 451 10.13 -23.46 -19.98
N ALA A 452 10.79 -23.58 -18.83
CA ALA A 452 10.94 -22.50 -17.87
C ALA A 452 11.68 -21.29 -18.47
N ALA A 453 11.24 -20.07 -18.12
CA ALA A 453 11.95 -18.85 -18.53
C ALA A 453 13.33 -18.73 -17.86
N ALA A 454 13.44 -19.18 -16.60
CA ALA A 454 14.61 -19.08 -15.71
C ALA A 454 14.91 -20.42 -14.99
N PRO A 455 16.12 -20.62 -14.42
CA PRO A 455 16.53 -21.91 -13.84
C PRO A 455 15.83 -22.32 -12.53
N SER A 456 15.20 -21.37 -11.83
CA SER A 456 14.33 -21.66 -10.69
C SER A 456 13.08 -22.38 -11.20
N GLY A 457 13.00 -23.70 -10.96
CA GLY A 457 11.94 -24.56 -11.50
C GLY A 457 10.53 -23.97 -11.26
N PRO A 458 9.72 -23.76 -12.33
CA PRO A 458 8.49 -23.00 -12.23
C PRO A 458 7.41 -23.77 -11.47
N ILE A 459 6.43 -23.04 -10.94
CA ILE A 459 5.34 -23.62 -10.15
C ILE A 459 4.56 -24.66 -10.97
N VAL A 460 4.44 -24.46 -12.28
CA VAL A 460 3.77 -25.36 -13.23
C VAL A 460 4.41 -26.75 -13.28
N VAL A 461 5.75 -26.84 -13.39
CA VAL A 461 6.45 -28.14 -13.43
C VAL A 461 6.43 -28.79 -12.04
N SER A 462 6.48 -27.99 -10.97
CA SER A 462 6.28 -28.47 -9.60
C SER A 462 4.86 -29.01 -9.39
N ASP A 463 3.83 -28.37 -9.95
CA ASP A 463 2.44 -28.81 -9.90
C ASP A 463 2.27 -30.14 -10.67
N LEU A 464 2.89 -30.27 -11.86
CA LEU A 464 2.90 -31.51 -12.64
C LEU A 464 3.56 -32.67 -11.88
N LEU A 465 4.74 -32.46 -11.31
CA LEU A 465 5.44 -33.47 -10.50
C LEU A 465 4.67 -33.80 -9.21
N GLY A 466 4.00 -32.81 -8.60
CA GLY A 466 3.11 -32.99 -7.47
C GLY A 466 1.86 -33.82 -7.81
N TRP A 467 1.31 -33.64 -9.01
CA TRP A 467 0.24 -34.50 -9.54
C TRP A 467 0.75 -35.93 -9.78
N VAL A 468 1.91 -36.11 -10.41
CA VAL A 468 2.54 -37.44 -10.62
C VAL A 468 2.69 -38.18 -9.28
N ARG A 469 3.25 -37.52 -8.26
CA ARG A 469 3.41 -38.07 -6.90
C ARG A 469 2.07 -38.47 -6.25
N SER A 470 0.94 -37.92 -6.71
CA SER A 470 -0.40 -38.26 -6.22
C SER A 470 -1.07 -39.45 -6.93
N VAL A 471 -0.65 -39.79 -8.16
CA VAL A 471 -1.20 -40.93 -8.93
C VAL A 471 -0.35 -42.21 -8.83
N VAL A 472 0.91 -42.12 -8.39
CA VAL A 472 1.75 -43.31 -8.12
C VAL A 472 1.17 -44.11 -6.93
N PRO A 473 0.75 -45.38 -7.10
CA PRO A 473 0.03 -46.13 -6.06
C PRO A 473 0.84 -46.43 -4.78
N SER A 474 2.15 -46.54 -4.90
CA SER A 474 3.05 -46.97 -3.82
C SER A 474 3.72 -45.78 -3.14
N TYR A 475 3.51 -45.62 -1.83
CA TYR A 475 4.07 -44.49 -1.06
C TYR A 475 5.62 -44.43 -1.09
N PRO A 476 6.37 -45.54 -0.97
CA PRO A 476 7.81 -45.53 -1.20
C PRO A 476 8.19 -45.00 -2.60
N GLN A 477 7.55 -45.52 -3.66
CA GLN A 477 7.87 -45.13 -5.03
C GLN A 477 7.47 -43.68 -5.35
N SER A 478 6.39 -43.17 -4.75
CA SER A 478 5.96 -41.78 -4.95
C SER A 478 6.90 -40.77 -4.28
N ARG A 479 7.67 -41.19 -3.25
CA ARG A 479 8.76 -40.37 -2.68
C ARG A 479 9.98 -40.26 -3.59
N GLU A 480 10.14 -41.14 -4.57
CA GLU A 480 11.26 -41.04 -5.52
C GLU A 480 11.04 -39.97 -6.60
N VAL A 481 9.82 -39.44 -6.75
CA VAL A 481 9.50 -38.30 -7.63
C VAL A 481 9.94 -36.99 -6.95
N GLN A 482 10.97 -36.33 -7.48
CA GLN A 482 11.54 -35.13 -6.87
C GLN A 482 10.76 -33.87 -7.30
N VAL A 483 9.84 -33.41 -6.46
CA VAL A 483 8.98 -32.24 -6.75
C VAL A 483 9.73 -30.90 -6.69
N ARG A 484 10.93 -30.85 -6.09
CA ARG A 484 11.79 -29.66 -5.98
C ARG A 484 13.23 -30.00 -6.34
N ALA A 485 13.95 -29.03 -6.87
CA ALA A 485 15.41 -29.12 -7.03
C ALA A 485 16.09 -29.26 -5.65
N SER A 486 16.96 -30.24 -5.50
CA SER A 486 17.82 -30.34 -4.31
C SER A 486 18.87 -29.24 -4.32
N LYS A 487 19.13 -28.63 -3.16
CA LYS A 487 20.23 -27.66 -2.98
C LYS A 487 21.61 -28.31 -3.07
N ASP A 488 21.69 -29.64 -2.92
CA ASP A 488 22.95 -30.37 -2.74
C ASP A 488 23.67 -30.66 -4.08
N ALA A 489 22.95 -30.59 -5.21
CA ALA A 489 23.48 -30.87 -6.55
C ALA A 489 24.63 -29.94 -6.99
N GLY A 490 24.81 -28.80 -6.30
CA GLY A 490 25.92 -27.87 -6.56
C GLY A 490 27.21 -28.16 -5.79
N GLN A 491 27.22 -29.06 -4.80
CA GLN A 491 28.39 -29.28 -3.93
C GLN A 491 29.13 -30.60 -4.17
N GLU A 492 28.45 -31.67 -4.62
CA GLU A 492 29.11 -32.98 -4.80
C GLU A 492 30.06 -33.04 -6.01
N SER A 493 29.93 -32.14 -7.00
CA SER A 493 30.81 -32.11 -8.18
C SER A 493 32.15 -31.38 -7.96
N ALA A 494 32.42 -30.87 -6.76
CA ALA A 494 33.64 -30.12 -6.43
C ALA A 494 34.69 -30.92 -5.63
N ALA A 495 34.38 -32.17 -5.23
CA ALA A 495 35.14 -32.91 -4.22
C ALA A 495 36.00 -34.08 -4.75
N THR A 496 36.44 -34.04 -6.02
CA THR A 496 37.38 -35.04 -6.59
C THR A 496 38.42 -34.42 -7.53
N GLY A 497 39.30 -33.59 -6.98
CA GLY A 497 40.53 -33.14 -7.65
C GLY A 497 41.63 -32.83 -6.64
N PRO A 498 42.88 -33.31 -6.82
CA PRO A 498 43.98 -32.94 -5.95
C PRO A 498 44.35 -31.46 -6.15
N PRO A 499 44.71 -30.73 -5.07
CA PRO A 499 45.02 -29.31 -5.18
C PRO A 499 46.34 -29.08 -5.92
N GLY A 500 46.28 -28.48 -7.10
CA GLY A 500 47.44 -27.91 -7.78
C GLY A 500 47.89 -26.59 -7.12
N PRO A 501 49.17 -26.17 -7.25
CA PRO A 501 49.67 -24.97 -6.61
C PRO A 501 49.01 -23.71 -7.18
N ALA A 502 48.73 -22.73 -6.32
CA ALA A 502 48.19 -21.44 -6.71
C ALA A 502 49.32 -20.48 -7.14
N ASP A 503 49.30 -20.07 -8.40
CA ASP A 503 50.03 -18.90 -8.92
C ASP A 503 49.11 -18.19 -9.94
N GLY A 504 48.81 -16.90 -9.72
CA GLY A 504 47.89 -16.16 -10.61
C GLY A 504 47.20 -14.93 -10.00
N ASP A 505 47.98 -13.88 -9.78
CA ASP A 505 47.63 -12.45 -9.68
C ASP A 505 46.12 -12.04 -9.83
N PRO A 506 45.50 -11.40 -8.82
CA PRO A 506 44.09 -11.01 -8.85
C PRO A 506 43.75 -9.81 -9.76
N ALA A 507 44.72 -9.17 -10.43
CA ALA A 507 44.54 -7.87 -11.09
C ALA A 507 43.87 -7.88 -12.49
N ARG A 508 43.40 -9.04 -13.02
CA ARG A 508 42.73 -9.11 -14.35
C ARG A 508 41.37 -9.82 -14.34
N ARG A 509 40.34 -9.11 -13.88
CA ARG A 509 38.93 -9.36 -14.25
C ARG A 509 38.19 -8.07 -14.61
N THR A 510 38.70 -7.36 -15.61
CA THR A 510 37.94 -6.31 -16.29
C THR A 510 37.03 -6.89 -17.37
N GLN A 511 35.74 -6.54 -17.29
CA GLN A 511 34.81 -6.39 -18.42
C GLN A 511 34.79 -7.52 -19.47
N ALA A 512 34.31 -8.70 -19.07
CA ALA A 512 33.48 -9.51 -19.96
C ALA A 512 32.02 -9.17 -19.64
N SER A 513 31.29 -8.61 -20.62
CA SER A 513 29.90 -8.18 -20.42
C SER A 513 28.99 -9.38 -20.16
N ARG A 514 28.69 -9.62 -18.88
CA ARG A 514 27.51 -10.39 -18.49
C ARG A 514 26.33 -9.46 -18.69
N THR A 515 25.66 -9.59 -19.83
CA THR A 515 24.23 -9.28 -19.89
C THR A 515 23.54 -10.19 -18.89
N GLU A 516 23.26 -9.66 -17.71
CA GLU A 516 22.46 -10.37 -16.71
C GLU A 516 21.09 -10.64 -17.33
N PRO A 517 20.54 -11.87 -17.21
CA PRO A 517 19.19 -12.15 -17.67
C PRO A 517 18.24 -11.24 -16.89
N THR A 518 17.43 -10.47 -17.61
CA THR A 518 16.47 -9.52 -17.03
C THR A 518 15.73 -10.17 -15.86
N GLU A 519 15.94 -9.65 -14.64
CA GLU A 519 15.16 -10.10 -13.49
C GLU A 519 13.67 -9.95 -13.82
N ALA A 520 12.90 -10.99 -13.53
CA ALA A 520 11.47 -10.98 -13.84
C ALA A 520 10.83 -9.80 -13.11
N GLN A 521 10.42 -8.77 -13.86
CA GLN A 521 9.84 -7.56 -13.31
C GLN A 521 8.74 -7.94 -12.30
N ALA A 522 8.92 -7.51 -11.06
CA ALA A 522 7.97 -7.79 -9.98
C ALA A 522 6.71 -6.92 -10.15
N PRO A 523 5.53 -7.36 -9.66
CA PRO A 523 4.32 -6.54 -9.64
C PRO A 523 4.57 -5.17 -8.99
N PRO A 524 3.88 -4.10 -9.45
CA PRO A 524 4.11 -2.74 -8.96
C PRO A 524 3.75 -2.62 -7.48
N ALA A 525 4.74 -2.35 -6.63
CA ALA A 525 4.54 -2.27 -5.18
C ALA A 525 3.50 -1.19 -4.80
N LEU A 526 2.55 -1.57 -3.94
CA LEU A 526 1.57 -0.67 -3.34
C LEU A 526 2.23 0.19 -2.25
N SER A 527 2.32 1.50 -2.47
CA SER A 527 2.93 2.47 -1.56
C SER A 527 2.05 3.71 -1.30
N ILE A 528 0.74 3.59 -1.56
CA ILE A 528 -0.23 4.68 -1.45
C ILE A 528 -0.80 4.68 -0.02
N GLN A 529 -0.85 5.85 0.62
CA GLN A 529 -1.40 6.02 1.98
C GLN A 529 -2.90 6.42 1.92
N PRO A 530 -3.65 6.45 3.03
CA PRO A 530 -4.96 7.10 3.07
C PRO A 530 -4.82 8.65 2.96
N PRO A 531 -5.83 9.36 2.44
CA PRO A 531 -5.86 10.81 2.41
C PRO A 531 -6.35 11.37 3.76
N GLY A 532 -6.17 12.67 3.98
CA GLY A 532 -6.73 13.36 5.14
C GLY A 532 -8.27 13.35 5.17
N GLU A 533 -8.85 13.14 6.35
CA GLU A 533 -10.30 13.16 6.58
C GLU A 533 -10.86 14.57 6.88
N HIS A 534 -10.05 15.61 6.75
CA HIS A 534 -10.51 17.00 6.83
C HIS A 534 -11.24 17.42 5.54
N ARG A 535 -12.20 18.34 5.64
CA ARG A 535 -12.94 18.84 4.46
C ARG A 535 -12.01 19.57 3.49
N ASP A 536 -11.09 20.35 4.03
CA ASP A 536 -10.20 21.25 3.27
C ASP A 536 -8.95 20.52 2.70
N ALA A 537 -8.95 19.18 2.71
CA ALA A 537 -7.82 18.34 2.29
C ALA A 537 -7.81 18.04 0.78
N GLU A 538 -8.21 18.99 -0.08
CA GLU A 538 -8.38 18.79 -1.53
C GLU A 538 -7.07 18.33 -2.21
N ALA A 539 -5.94 18.96 -1.88
CA ALA A 539 -4.62 18.54 -2.37
C ALA A 539 -4.26 17.09 -1.95
N SER A 540 -4.64 16.66 -0.73
CA SER A 540 -4.42 15.29 -0.25
C SER A 540 -5.27 14.28 -1.02
N VAL A 541 -6.54 14.62 -1.31
CA VAL A 541 -7.44 13.76 -2.11
C VAL A 541 -6.96 13.66 -3.56
N ARG A 542 -6.48 14.77 -4.15
CA ARG A 542 -5.88 14.79 -5.50
C ARG A 542 -4.66 13.86 -5.57
N VAL A 543 -3.68 14.05 -4.69
CA VAL A 543 -2.44 13.24 -4.66
C VAL A 543 -2.76 11.75 -4.45
N TRP A 544 -3.68 11.44 -3.53
CA TRP A 544 -4.16 10.07 -3.29
C TRP A 544 -4.80 9.46 -4.55
N THR A 545 -5.71 10.17 -5.21
CA THR A 545 -6.36 9.69 -6.45
C THR A 545 -5.35 9.47 -7.57
N GLN A 546 -4.40 10.39 -7.76
CA GLN A 546 -3.38 10.25 -8.80
C GLN A 546 -2.44 9.06 -8.54
N GLY A 547 -2.02 8.84 -7.28
CA GLY A 547 -1.24 7.66 -6.92
C GLY A 547 -1.98 6.35 -7.22
N TRP A 548 -3.31 6.33 -7.03
CA TRP A 548 -4.15 5.18 -7.41
C TRP A 548 -4.28 4.98 -8.91
N LEU A 549 -4.52 6.04 -9.67
CA LEU A 549 -4.58 5.99 -11.14
C LEU A 549 -3.24 5.48 -11.71
N GLU A 550 -2.12 5.93 -11.17
CA GLU A 550 -0.80 5.48 -11.61
C GLU A 550 -0.53 4.00 -11.24
N HIS A 551 -1.00 3.52 -10.09
CA HIS A 551 -0.90 2.09 -9.77
C HIS A 551 -1.76 1.23 -10.71
N VAL A 552 -2.94 1.70 -11.10
CA VAL A 552 -3.80 1.06 -12.12
C VAL A 552 -3.08 1.01 -13.47
N GLU A 553 -2.53 2.13 -13.96
CA GLU A 553 -1.88 2.17 -15.27
C GLU A 553 -0.53 1.42 -15.29
N ARG A 554 0.24 1.43 -14.20
CA ARG A 554 1.41 0.54 -14.06
C ARG A 554 1.02 -0.93 -14.07
N SER A 555 -0.09 -1.29 -13.44
CA SER A 555 -0.61 -2.67 -13.44
C SER A 555 -1.17 -3.09 -14.81
N ARG A 556 -1.75 -2.16 -15.57
CA ARG A 556 -2.17 -2.36 -16.97
C ARG A 556 -0.97 -2.62 -17.87
N ALA A 557 0.00 -1.71 -17.89
CA ALA A 557 1.23 -1.86 -18.68
C ALA A 557 1.98 -3.14 -18.32
N PHE A 558 2.05 -3.49 -17.02
CA PHE A 558 2.66 -4.72 -16.53
C PHE A 558 2.00 -6.00 -17.10
N LEU A 559 0.69 -6.00 -17.36
CA LEU A 559 -0.02 -7.11 -18.01
C LEU A 559 0.20 -7.11 -19.54
N GLU A 560 0.16 -5.93 -20.16
CA GLU A 560 0.31 -5.77 -21.62
C GLU A 560 1.71 -6.15 -22.13
N ASP A 561 2.76 -5.91 -21.34
CA ASP A 561 4.15 -6.29 -21.66
C ASP A 561 4.40 -7.83 -21.57
N ARG A 562 3.45 -8.64 -21.09
CA ARG A 562 3.62 -10.10 -20.92
C ARG A 562 3.40 -10.89 -22.21
N ALA A 563 4.50 -11.10 -22.93
CA ALA A 563 4.53 -11.92 -24.15
C ALA A 563 4.37 -13.45 -23.92
N LEU A 564 4.67 -13.97 -22.72
CA LEU A 564 4.59 -15.42 -22.44
C LEU A 564 3.19 -15.83 -21.96
N PRO A 565 2.64 -16.97 -22.42
CA PRO A 565 1.36 -17.48 -21.95
C PRO A 565 1.43 -17.97 -20.50
N SER A 566 0.29 -17.89 -19.79
CA SER A 566 0.12 -18.49 -18.47
C SER A 566 -0.31 -19.94 -18.59
N ILE A 567 0.21 -20.81 -17.72
CA ILE A 567 -0.09 -22.26 -17.72
C ILE A 567 -0.76 -22.69 -16.41
N ARG A 568 -1.93 -23.32 -16.49
CA ARG A 568 -2.56 -24.07 -15.38
C ARG A 568 -2.73 -25.55 -15.75
N LEU A 569 -2.70 -26.42 -14.74
CA LEU A 569 -3.07 -27.83 -14.90
C LEU A 569 -4.60 -27.97 -14.96
N VAL A 570 -5.08 -28.94 -15.72
CA VAL A 570 -6.50 -29.34 -15.80
C VAL A 570 -6.56 -30.83 -15.51
N THR A 571 -7.39 -31.23 -14.54
CA THR A 571 -7.49 -32.64 -14.10
C THR A 571 -8.92 -33.12 -14.08
N ASP A 572 -9.14 -34.37 -14.52
CA ASP A 572 -10.39 -35.12 -14.35
C ASP A 572 -11.65 -34.31 -14.75
N ASP A 573 -12.58 -34.11 -13.82
CA ASP A 573 -13.84 -33.39 -14.01
C ASP A 573 -13.68 -31.93 -14.49
N ALA A 574 -12.53 -31.28 -14.25
CA ALA A 574 -12.29 -29.89 -14.66
C ALA A 574 -12.39 -29.72 -16.19
N HIS A 575 -12.05 -30.74 -16.97
CA HIS A 575 -12.19 -30.72 -18.43
C HIS A 575 -13.64 -30.49 -18.89
N ARG A 576 -14.63 -31.07 -18.19
CA ARG A 576 -16.05 -30.88 -18.51
C ARG A 576 -16.57 -29.51 -18.08
N SER A 577 -16.08 -28.98 -16.97
CA SER A 577 -16.36 -27.59 -16.57
C SER A 577 -15.82 -26.58 -17.58
N LEU A 578 -14.58 -26.76 -18.05
CA LEU A 578 -13.99 -25.91 -19.08
C LEU A 578 -14.71 -26.01 -20.43
N LEU A 579 -15.21 -27.20 -20.82
CA LEU A 579 -16.03 -27.33 -22.02
C LEU A 579 -17.33 -26.51 -21.92
N ARG A 580 -18.06 -26.60 -20.81
CA ARG A 580 -19.26 -25.78 -20.59
C ARG A 580 -18.94 -24.29 -20.54
N HIS A 581 -17.82 -23.90 -19.92
CA HIS A 581 -17.34 -22.52 -19.95
C HIS A 581 -17.10 -22.05 -21.39
N ALA A 582 -16.34 -22.81 -22.18
CA ALA A 582 -16.06 -22.47 -23.57
C ALA A 582 -17.34 -22.30 -24.40
N LEU A 583 -18.32 -23.20 -24.26
CA LEU A 583 -19.63 -23.08 -24.91
C LEU A 583 -20.45 -21.87 -24.41
N GLY A 584 -20.36 -21.52 -23.13
CA GLY A 584 -21.08 -20.38 -22.56
C GLY A 584 -20.41 -19.02 -22.77
N LYS A 585 -19.09 -18.98 -22.99
CA LYS A 585 -18.27 -17.76 -22.92
C LYS A 585 -17.42 -17.45 -24.15
N ALA A 586 -17.25 -18.38 -25.09
CA ALA A 586 -16.58 -18.07 -26.36
C ALA A 586 -17.27 -16.88 -27.05
N THR A 587 -16.44 -15.93 -27.49
CA THR A 587 -16.83 -14.65 -28.11
C THR A 587 -16.61 -14.64 -29.61
N HIS A 588 -15.56 -15.30 -30.11
CA HIS A 588 -15.23 -15.27 -31.53
C HIS A 588 -14.79 -16.63 -32.11
N ARG A 589 -14.18 -17.53 -31.32
CA ARG A 589 -13.86 -18.88 -31.80
C ARG A 589 -14.00 -19.99 -30.75
N LEU A 590 -14.35 -21.17 -31.23
CA LEU A 590 -14.35 -22.43 -30.48
C LEU A 590 -13.74 -23.54 -31.35
N VAL A 591 -12.73 -24.25 -30.87
CA VAL A 591 -12.15 -25.42 -31.54
C VAL A 591 -12.17 -26.61 -30.60
N ILE A 592 -12.72 -27.74 -31.04
CA ILE A 592 -12.77 -28.98 -30.26
C ILE A 592 -12.17 -30.10 -31.10
N ALA A 593 -11.05 -30.66 -30.65
CA ALA A 593 -10.43 -31.84 -31.23
C ALA A 593 -10.61 -33.06 -30.30
N SER A 594 -10.94 -34.22 -30.86
CA SER A 594 -11.04 -35.48 -30.12
C SER A 594 -10.69 -36.70 -30.97
N ASP A 595 -10.33 -37.80 -30.30
CA ASP A 595 -10.04 -39.12 -30.89
C ASP A 595 -11.28 -39.76 -31.54
N GLY A 596 -12.48 -39.45 -31.02
CA GLY A 596 -13.72 -39.99 -31.54
C GLY A 596 -14.92 -39.11 -31.23
N LEU A 597 -16.08 -39.62 -31.62
CA LEU A 597 -17.38 -38.97 -31.54
C LEU A 597 -18.43 -39.97 -30.99
N SER A 598 -19.32 -39.52 -30.09
CA SER A 598 -20.40 -40.36 -29.52
C SER A 598 -21.65 -39.54 -29.20
N ALA A 599 -22.83 -40.07 -29.51
CA ALA A 599 -24.13 -39.50 -29.14
C ALA A 599 -24.41 -39.49 -27.62
N GLU A 600 -23.61 -40.20 -26.82
CA GLU A 600 -23.61 -40.04 -25.34
C GLU A 600 -23.06 -38.67 -24.88
N VAL A 601 -22.43 -37.92 -25.78
CA VAL A 601 -21.79 -36.62 -25.50
C VAL A 601 -22.35 -35.53 -26.41
N VAL A 602 -22.51 -35.84 -27.69
CA VAL A 602 -23.13 -34.95 -28.66
C VAL A 602 -24.63 -35.22 -28.66
N ASP A 603 -25.21 -34.97 -27.49
CA ASP A 603 -26.64 -35.07 -27.22
C ASP A 603 -27.36 -33.75 -27.56
N GLN A 604 -28.65 -33.66 -27.25
CA GLN A 604 -29.45 -32.47 -27.52
C GLN A 604 -29.00 -31.24 -26.70
N GLY A 605 -28.42 -31.42 -25.51
CA GLY A 605 -27.89 -30.32 -24.69
C GLY A 605 -26.62 -29.73 -25.31
N MET A 606 -25.67 -30.60 -25.69
CA MET A 606 -24.45 -30.21 -26.40
C MET A 606 -24.75 -29.56 -27.75
N LEU A 607 -25.71 -30.10 -28.52
CA LEU A 607 -26.16 -29.50 -29.78
C LEU A 607 -26.83 -28.14 -29.58
N GLY A 608 -27.65 -27.99 -28.53
CA GLY A 608 -28.24 -26.71 -28.14
C GLY A 608 -27.19 -25.66 -27.76
N ALA A 609 -26.18 -26.06 -26.98
CA ALA A 609 -25.07 -25.19 -26.59
C ALA A 609 -24.19 -24.77 -27.80
N LEU A 610 -23.93 -25.69 -28.74
CA LEU A 610 -23.25 -25.38 -30.00
C LEU A 610 -24.08 -24.42 -30.87
N ARG A 611 -25.40 -24.62 -31.00
CA ARG A 611 -26.29 -23.69 -31.72
C ARG A 611 -26.27 -22.29 -31.08
N ALA A 612 -26.38 -22.21 -29.75
CA ALA A 612 -26.30 -20.94 -29.03
C ALA A 612 -24.93 -20.23 -29.17
N CYS A 613 -23.84 -20.95 -29.47
CA CYS A 613 -22.56 -20.34 -29.86
C CYS A 613 -22.61 -19.74 -31.28
N LEU A 614 -23.13 -20.51 -32.23
CA LEU A 614 -23.24 -20.09 -33.64
C LEU A 614 -24.17 -18.87 -33.79
N GLU A 615 -25.28 -18.83 -33.03
CA GLU A 615 -26.20 -17.69 -32.96
C GLU A 615 -25.57 -16.42 -32.36
N ARG A 616 -24.54 -16.56 -31.49
CA ARG A 616 -23.73 -15.42 -31.02
C ARG A 616 -22.66 -14.97 -32.02
N GLY A 617 -22.52 -15.64 -33.17
CA GLY A 617 -21.50 -15.34 -34.17
C GLY A 617 -20.13 -16.00 -33.91
N VAL A 618 -20.04 -16.98 -33.01
CA VAL A 618 -18.79 -17.71 -32.73
C VAL A 618 -18.48 -18.67 -33.88
N HIS A 619 -17.27 -18.62 -34.44
CA HIS A 619 -16.83 -19.62 -35.41
C HIS A 619 -16.40 -20.91 -34.69
N ILE A 620 -17.01 -22.05 -35.07
CA ILE A 620 -16.75 -23.35 -34.47
C ILE A 620 -15.99 -24.25 -35.45
N THR A 621 -14.91 -24.89 -35.00
CA THR A 621 -14.25 -25.99 -35.72
C THR A 621 -14.24 -27.26 -34.89
N LEU A 622 -14.87 -28.32 -35.39
CA LEU A 622 -14.87 -29.65 -34.77
C LEU A 622 -13.94 -30.59 -35.54
N CYS A 623 -12.96 -31.20 -34.86
CA CYS A 623 -12.02 -32.16 -35.42
C CYS A 623 -12.18 -33.52 -34.74
N TYR A 624 -12.48 -34.58 -35.49
CA TYR A 624 -12.61 -35.94 -34.93
C TYR A 624 -12.16 -37.02 -35.91
N ALA A 625 -11.80 -38.20 -35.39
CA ALA A 625 -11.45 -39.33 -36.24
C ALA A 625 -12.68 -39.95 -36.91
N ALA A 626 -12.53 -40.34 -38.17
CA ALA A 626 -13.47 -41.24 -38.84
C ALA A 626 -13.45 -42.63 -38.18
N LEU A 627 -14.61 -43.17 -37.81
CA LEU A 627 -14.71 -44.45 -37.09
C LEU A 627 -14.68 -45.66 -38.04
N GLU A 628 -13.54 -45.88 -38.69
CA GLU A 628 -13.32 -47.03 -39.56
C GLU A 628 -13.21 -48.35 -38.77
N HIS A 629 -13.75 -49.44 -39.33
CA HIS A 629 -13.66 -50.82 -38.81
C HIS A 629 -14.33 -51.15 -37.46
N SER A 630 -15.21 -50.29 -36.92
CA SER A 630 -16.03 -50.64 -35.74
C SER A 630 -17.38 -51.29 -36.10
N THR A 631 -17.91 -52.14 -35.21
CA THR A 631 -19.24 -52.76 -35.29
C THR A 631 -20.02 -52.60 -33.97
N GLY A 632 -21.35 -52.77 -34.04
CA GLY A 632 -22.25 -52.70 -32.88
C GLY A 632 -22.53 -51.28 -32.37
N THR A 633 -22.97 -51.18 -31.11
CA THR A 633 -23.52 -49.96 -30.48
C THR A 633 -22.59 -48.73 -30.52
N ARG A 634 -21.27 -48.94 -30.53
CA ARG A 634 -20.29 -47.85 -30.69
C ARG A 634 -20.40 -47.17 -32.06
N ARG A 635 -20.71 -47.94 -33.11
CA ARG A 635 -20.92 -47.38 -34.45
C ARG A 635 -22.26 -46.67 -34.58
N GLU A 636 -23.32 -47.23 -34.00
CA GLU A 636 -24.65 -46.60 -33.98
C GLU A 636 -24.59 -45.19 -33.37
N ARG A 637 -23.97 -45.06 -32.18
CA ARG A 637 -23.75 -43.78 -31.49
C ARG A 637 -22.83 -42.81 -32.25
N TYR A 638 -21.90 -43.32 -33.05
CA TYR A 638 -21.05 -42.49 -33.91
C TYR A 638 -21.86 -41.90 -35.06
N GLU A 639 -22.60 -42.74 -35.79
CA GLU A 639 -23.40 -42.31 -36.95
C GLU A 639 -24.55 -41.37 -36.52
N GLU A 640 -25.15 -41.59 -35.35
CA GLU A 640 -26.15 -40.69 -34.74
C GLU A 640 -25.58 -39.28 -34.50
N ALA A 641 -24.47 -39.18 -33.76
CA ALA A 641 -23.81 -37.90 -33.50
C ALA A 641 -23.28 -37.23 -34.78
N ARG A 642 -22.72 -38.01 -35.71
CA ARG A 642 -22.24 -37.51 -37.01
C ARG A 642 -23.39 -36.94 -37.84
N THR A 643 -24.56 -37.59 -37.82
CA THR A 643 -25.77 -37.11 -38.50
C THR A 643 -26.28 -35.82 -37.87
N ALA A 644 -26.33 -35.74 -36.54
CA ALA A 644 -26.77 -34.54 -35.84
C ALA A 644 -25.85 -33.32 -36.09
N LEU A 645 -24.52 -33.52 -36.09
CA LEU A 645 -23.57 -32.46 -36.44
C LEU A 645 -23.64 -32.06 -37.92
N ALA A 646 -23.92 -33.01 -38.83
CA ALA A 646 -24.12 -32.70 -40.24
C ALA A 646 -25.37 -31.83 -40.47
N LEU A 647 -26.46 -32.05 -39.73
CA LEU A 647 -27.65 -31.21 -39.75
C LEU A 647 -27.34 -29.79 -39.23
N LEU A 648 -26.68 -29.67 -38.07
CA LEU A 648 -26.28 -28.37 -37.52
C LEU A 648 -25.32 -27.59 -38.46
N ARG A 649 -24.47 -28.30 -39.21
CA ARG A 649 -23.62 -27.69 -40.25
C ARG A 649 -24.43 -27.22 -41.46
N GLY A 650 -25.54 -27.88 -41.79
CA GLY A 650 -26.48 -27.41 -42.79
C GLY A 650 -27.22 -26.13 -42.36
N GLU A 651 -27.48 -25.98 -41.07
CA GLU A 651 -28.05 -24.75 -40.48
C GLU A 651 -27.06 -23.57 -40.47
N HIS A 652 -25.75 -23.83 -40.25
CA HIS A 652 -24.71 -22.79 -40.09
C HIS A 652 -23.43 -23.05 -40.94
N PRO A 653 -23.51 -23.08 -42.28
CA PRO A 653 -22.40 -23.52 -43.15
C PRO A 653 -21.15 -22.63 -43.10
N GLU A 654 -21.29 -21.33 -42.89
CA GLU A 654 -20.17 -20.36 -42.83
C GLU A 654 -19.47 -20.35 -41.45
N SER A 655 -20.18 -20.74 -40.39
CA SER A 655 -19.71 -20.63 -39.00
C SER A 655 -19.33 -21.97 -38.37
N LEU A 656 -19.85 -23.11 -38.86
CA LEU A 656 -19.52 -24.45 -38.36
C LEU A 656 -18.68 -25.25 -39.36
N ARG A 657 -17.39 -25.38 -39.07
CA ARG A 657 -16.45 -26.23 -39.79
C ARG A 657 -16.32 -27.60 -39.13
N ILE A 658 -16.42 -28.67 -39.91
CA ILE A 658 -16.21 -30.05 -39.44
C ILE A 658 -15.05 -30.67 -40.24
N LEU A 659 -14.08 -31.22 -39.52
CA LEU A 659 -12.86 -31.87 -40.02
C LEU A 659 -12.83 -33.33 -39.58
N GLU A 660 -13.52 -34.18 -40.34
CA GLU A 660 -13.47 -35.65 -40.20
C GLU A 660 -12.21 -36.17 -40.91
N SER A 661 -11.29 -36.77 -40.16
CA SER A 661 -9.95 -37.19 -40.66
C SER A 661 -9.36 -38.33 -39.81
N THR A 662 -8.05 -38.52 -39.76
CA THR A 662 -7.37 -39.46 -38.85
C THR A 662 -6.95 -38.82 -37.51
N ASN A 663 -7.62 -37.73 -37.10
CA ASN A 663 -7.28 -36.94 -35.92
C ASN A 663 -7.34 -37.72 -34.60
N HIS A 664 -6.22 -37.78 -33.88
CA HIS A 664 -6.14 -38.24 -32.49
C HIS A 664 -5.84 -37.10 -31.48
N ALA A 665 -5.73 -35.85 -31.94
CA ALA A 665 -5.52 -34.71 -31.05
C ALA A 665 -6.71 -34.49 -30.11
N LYS A 666 -6.40 -34.03 -28.89
CA LYS A 666 -7.31 -33.92 -27.75
C LYS A 666 -7.17 -32.51 -27.18
N VAL A 667 -7.96 -31.60 -27.74
CA VAL A 667 -7.82 -30.15 -27.53
C VAL A 667 -9.18 -29.51 -27.38
N LEU A 668 -9.29 -28.58 -26.44
CA LEU A 668 -10.39 -27.61 -26.37
C LEU A 668 -9.78 -26.21 -26.39
N LEU A 669 -10.22 -25.37 -27.32
CA LEU A 669 -9.73 -24.00 -27.45
C LEU A 669 -10.91 -23.06 -27.61
N TRP A 670 -10.91 -21.95 -26.89
CA TRP A 670 -11.86 -20.85 -27.07
C TRP A 670 -11.11 -19.53 -26.96
N ASP A 671 -11.36 -18.63 -27.92
CA ASP A 671 -10.74 -17.32 -27.96
C ASP A 671 -9.21 -17.40 -27.75
N ASP A 672 -8.64 -16.79 -26.70
CA ASP A 672 -7.20 -16.82 -26.39
C ASP A 672 -6.76 -17.93 -25.41
N ASN A 673 -7.61 -18.94 -25.20
CA ASN A 673 -7.36 -20.07 -24.30
C ASN A 673 -7.31 -21.40 -25.07
N ALA A 674 -6.33 -22.25 -24.76
CA ALA A 674 -6.23 -23.61 -25.32
C ALA A 674 -5.90 -24.63 -24.22
N VAL A 675 -6.60 -25.76 -24.20
CA VAL A 675 -6.38 -26.89 -23.28
C VAL A 675 -5.88 -28.06 -24.09
N VAL A 676 -4.68 -28.56 -23.77
CA VAL A 676 -4.00 -29.65 -24.51
C VAL A 676 -3.59 -30.76 -23.55
N GLY A 677 -3.93 -32.01 -23.87
CA GLY A 677 -3.57 -33.16 -23.05
C GLY A 677 -4.32 -34.44 -23.43
N SER A 678 -4.80 -35.17 -22.43
CA SER A 678 -5.28 -36.55 -22.60
C SER A 678 -6.80 -36.73 -22.75
N PHE A 679 -7.60 -35.70 -22.52
CA PHE A 679 -9.07 -35.79 -22.41
C PHE A 679 -9.81 -35.73 -23.76
N ASN A 680 -10.78 -36.63 -23.97
CA ASN A 680 -11.63 -36.64 -25.17
C ASN A 680 -12.95 -35.89 -24.97
N TYR A 681 -13.07 -34.71 -25.56
CA TYR A 681 -14.23 -33.82 -25.42
C TYR A 681 -15.50 -34.30 -26.14
N LEU A 682 -15.40 -34.94 -27.30
CA LEU A 682 -16.55 -35.38 -28.12
C LEU A 682 -16.95 -36.85 -27.92
N SER A 683 -16.24 -37.61 -27.08
CA SER A 683 -16.53 -39.03 -26.84
C SER A 683 -16.27 -39.56 -25.41
N PHE A 684 -15.61 -38.79 -24.53
CA PHE A 684 -15.51 -39.08 -23.09
C PHE A 684 -16.87 -39.06 -22.35
N GLU A 685 -17.09 -39.73 -21.21
CA GLU A 685 -18.05 -39.20 -20.21
C GLU A 685 -17.38 -38.00 -19.48
N GLY A 686 -16.16 -38.23 -18.99
CA GLY A 686 -15.68 -37.68 -17.72
C GLY A 686 -15.75 -38.68 -16.55
N ARG A 687 -16.24 -39.92 -16.78
CA ARG A 687 -16.33 -41.01 -15.80
C ARG A 687 -16.15 -42.37 -16.48
N TYR A 688 -15.43 -43.30 -15.86
CA TYR A 688 -15.29 -44.67 -16.36
C TYR A 688 -16.27 -45.61 -15.62
N GLY A 689 -17.57 -45.40 -15.82
CA GLY A 689 -18.62 -46.22 -15.19
C GLY A 689 -18.71 -46.09 -13.67
N ARG A 690 -19.57 -46.92 -13.03
CA ARG A 690 -20.01 -46.73 -11.63
C ARG A 690 -18.92 -46.80 -10.55
N HIS A 691 -17.71 -47.32 -10.84
CA HIS A 691 -16.67 -47.57 -9.83
C HIS A 691 -15.22 -47.28 -10.28
N ARG A 692 -14.99 -46.61 -11.43
CA ARG A 692 -13.62 -46.36 -11.90
C ARG A 692 -13.37 -44.88 -12.16
N LEU A 693 -12.45 -44.32 -11.38
CA LEU A 693 -11.68 -43.14 -11.74
C LEU A 693 -10.39 -43.65 -12.40
N SER A 694 -10.18 -43.25 -13.65
CA SER A 694 -8.86 -43.17 -14.27
C SER A 694 -8.56 -41.68 -14.41
N SER A 695 -7.35 -41.29 -14.05
CA SER A 695 -6.93 -39.89 -13.99
C SER A 695 -6.58 -39.33 -15.36
N GLU A 696 -7.12 -38.16 -15.68
CA GLU A 696 -6.89 -37.43 -16.93
C GLU A 696 -6.16 -36.12 -16.64
N LEU A 697 -5.20 -35.75 -17.51
CA LEU A 697 -4.36 -34.57 -17.34
C LEU A 697 -4.23 -33.78 -18.65
N SER A 698 -4.47 -32.48 -18.57
CA SER A 698 -4.16 -31.51 -19.61
C SER A 698 -3.54 -30.25 -18.98
N VAL A 699 -3.05 -29.35 -19.82
CA VAL A 699 -2.71 -27.98 -19.40
C VAL A 699 -3.55 -26.97 -20.16
N ARG A 700 -4.07 -25.96 -19.44
CA ARG A 700 -4.68 -24.76 -19.99
C ARG A 700 -3.59 -23.73 -20.21
N LEU A 701 -3.48 -23.26 -21.45
CA LEU A 701 -2.68 -22.13 -21.89
C LEU A 701 -3.62 -20.92 -21.99
N THR A 702 -3.22 -19.79 -21.44
CA THR A 702 -3.88 -18.50 -21.65
C THR A 702 -2.90 -17.54 -22.30
N GLY A 703 -3.18 -17.15 -23.54
CA GLY A 703 -2.35 -16.26 -24.34
C GLY A 703 -2.53 -16.48 -25.84
N ARG A 704 -2.92 -15.42 -26.56
CA ARG A 704 -3.30 -15.46 -27.97
C ARG A 704 -2.34 -16.25 -28.86
N ALA A 705 -1.05 -15.94 -28.81
CA ALA A 705 -0.05 -16.56 -29.68
C ALA A 705 0.03 -18.08 -29.50
N ALA A 706 -0.10 -18.58 -28.26
CA ALA A 706 -0.08 -20.02 -27.97
C ALA A 706 -1.38 -20.72 -28.38
N ALA A 707 -2.53 -20.04 -28.24
CA ALA A 707 -3.79 -20.53 -28.79
C ALA A 707 -3.74 -20.58 -30.34
N ASP A 708 -3.17 -19.57 -30.99
CA ASP A 708 -3.02 -19.50 -32.44
C ASP A 708 -2.12 -20.63 -33.01
N THR A 709 -0.98 -20.94 -32.37
CA THR A 709 -0.13 -22.06 -32.81
C THR A 709 -0.80 -23.43 -32.61
N VAL A 710 -1.57 -23.61 -31.53
CA VAL A 710 -2.36 -24.83 -31.31
C VAL A 710 -3.50 -24.96 -32.32
N ALA A 711 -4.21 -23.88 -32.64
CA ALA A 711 -5.24 -23.86 -33.68
C ALA A 711 -4.66 -24.23 -35.07
N ALA A 712 -3.52 -23.63 -35.43
CA ALA A 712 -2.83 -23.91 -36.68
C ALA A 712 -2.38 -25.37 -36.79
N ALA A 713 -1.87 -25.98 -35.71
CA ALA A 713 -1.50 -27.40 -35.67
C ALA A 713 -2.69 -28.36 -35.86
N LEU A 714 -3.92 -27.91 -35.63
CA LEU A 714 -5.17 -28.65 -35.89
C LEU A 714 -5.77 -28.36 -37.27
N GLY A 715 -5.17 -27.48 -38.08
CA GLY A 715 -5.74 -27.01 -39.35
C GLY A 715 -6.98 -26.10 -39.20
N ALA A 716 -7.23 -25.59 -37.98
CA ALA A 716 -8.29 -24.63 -37.72
C ALA A 716 -7.84 -23.21 -38.16
N PRO A 717 -8.75 -22.37 -38.70
CA PRO A 717 -8.39 -21.02 -39.13
C PRO A 717 -8.05 -20.14 -37.92
N THR A 718 -6.89 -19.48 -37.97
CA THR A 718 -6.53 -18.40 -37.04
C THR A 718 -7.21 -17.10 -37.45
N PRO A 719 -7.87 -16.36 -36.54
CA PRO A 719 -8.42 -15.04 -36.82
C PRO A 719 -7.32 -14.10 -37.28
N GLN A 720 -7.47 -13.49 -38.47
CA GLN A 720 -6.65 -12.34 -38.82
C GLN A 720 -6.89 -11.23 -37.78
N PRO A 721 -5.86 -10.59 -37.23
CA PRO A 721 -6.06 -9.39 -36.43
C PRO A 721 -6.82 -8.37 -37.27
N ALA A 722 -7.91 -7.82 -36.73
CA ALA A 722 -8.53 -6.65 -37.32
C ALA A 722 -7.46 -5.56 -37.48
N LEU A 723 -7.35 -4.99 -38.68
CA LEU A 723 -6.49 -3.83 -38.96
C LEU A 723 -7.13 -2.59 -38.31
N GLY A 724 -7.04 -2.51 -36.98
CA GLY A 724 -7.67 -1.48 -36.16
C GLY A 724 -6.92 -1.34 -34.84
N ALA A 725 -6.20 -0.22 -34.70
CA ALA A 725 -5.51 0.23 -33.49
C ALA A 725 -4.68 -0.84 -32.76
N ALA A 726 -3.38 -0.92 -33.09
CA ALA A 726 -2.43 -1.15 -32.01
C ALA A 726 -2.64 -0.02 -30.99
N PRO A 727 -2.89 -0.30 -29.69
CA PRO A 727 -2.94 0.76 -28.70
C PRO A 727 -1.60 1.51 -28.74
N PRO A 728 -1.60 2.84 -28.56
CA PRO A 728 -0.34 3.57 -28.49
C PRO A 728 0.51 2.92 -27.41
N ARG A 729 1.74 2.53 -27.74
CA ARG A 729 2.70 2.09 -26.74
C ARG A 729 2.96 3.29 -25.84
N HIS A 730 2.26 3.36 -24.72
CA HIS A 730 2.49 4.37 -23.71
C HIS A 730 3.95 4.21 -23.27
N THR A 731 4.77 5.21 -23.60
CA THR A 731 6.16 5.27 -23.16
C THR A 731 6.16 5.13 -21.66
N SER A 732 6.78 4.05 -21.17
CA SER A 732 6.68 3.66 -19.77
C SER A 732 7.17 4.81 -18.89
N VAL A 733 6.25 5.33 -18.05
CA VAL A 733 6.56 6.38 -17.07
C VAL A 733 7.28 5.73 -15.90
N VAL A 734 8.51 5.30 -16.14
CA VAL A 734 9.39 4.71 -15.13
C VAL A 734 9.96 5.84 -14.27
N GLY A 735 9.17 6.31 -13.29
CA GLY A 735 9.65 7.29 -12.32
C GLY A 735 8.58 7.91 -11.39
N SER A 736 7.31 7.97 -11.78
CA SER A 736 6.29 8.74 -11.04
C SER A 736 5.82 8.12 -9.72
N GLY A 737 5.92 6.80 -9.54
CA GLY A 737 5.30 6.08 -8.42
C GLY A 737 5.85 6.44 -7.03
N SER A 738 7.10 6.90 -6.96
CA SER A 738 7.71 7.45 -5.75
C SER A 738 7.30 8.90 -5.48
N ALA A 739 6.98 9.66 -6.54
CA ALA A 739 6.67 11.08 -6.46
C ALA A 739 5.35 11.35 -5.72
N TYR A 740 4.27 10.65 -6.09
CA TYR A 740 2.98 10.76 -5.39
C TYR A 740 3.05 10.20 -3.97
N ALA A 741 3.83 9.12 -3.74
CA ALA A 741 4.03 8.58 -2.40
C ALA A 741 4.78 9.58 -1.48
N GLY A 742 5.83 10.23 -1.98
CA GLY A 742 6.56 11.28 -1.26
C GLY A 742 5.72 12.53 -1.01
N ALA A 743 4.96 12.99 -2.01
CA ALA A 743 4.02 14.09 -1.87
C ALA A 743 2.94 13.78 -0.82
N GLN A 744 2.47 12.53 -0.77
CA GLN A 744 1.50 12.10 0.23
C GLN A 744 2.09 12.02 1.63
N ASP A 745 3.31 11.50 1.82
CA ASP A 745 3.97 11.49 3.14
C ASP A 745 4.13 12.91 3.70
N LEU A 746 4.53 13.86 2.84
CA LEU A 746 4.66 15.27 3.20
C LEU A 746 3.30 15.90 3.59
N LEU A 747 2.23 15.61 2.85
CA LEU A 747 0.87 16.08 3.17
C LEU A 747 0.29 15.42 4.43
N SER A 748 0.59 14.14 4.68
CA SER A 748 0.17 13.43 5.89
C SER A 748 0.98 13.82 7.14
N ALA A 749 2.21 14.28 6.96
CA ALA A 749 3.07 14.81 8.03
C ALA A 749 2.74 16.26 8.40
N TYR A 750 2.16 17.03 7.48
CA TYR A 750 1.86 18.44 7.68
C TYR A 750 0.74 18.66 8.71
N THR A 751 1.00 19.55 9.66
CA THR A 751 0.02 20.10 10.60
C THR A 751 0.07 21.62 10.50
N PRO A 752 -1.07 22.34 10.44
CA PRO A 752 -1.06 23.81 10.37
C PRO A 752 -0.24 24.44 11.51
N GLY A 753 0.70 25.34 11.17
CA GLY A 753 1.62 25.96 12.13
C GLY A 753 2.77 25.08 12.62
N ALA A 754 2.90 23.85 12.09
CA ALA A 754 3.99 22.91 12.38
C ALA A 754 4.45 22.23 11.07
N PRO A 755 5.28 22.92 10.25
CA PRO A 755 5.79 22.36 9.00
C PRO A 755 6.71 21.15 9.26
N PRO A 756 6.85 20.22 8.28
CA PRO A 756 7.70 19.05 8.43
C PRO A 756 9.17 19.42 8.67
N THR A 757 9.87 18.58 9.43
CA THR A 757 11.27 18.85 9.79
C THR A 757 12.20 18.81 8.57
N PRO A 758 13.27 19.64 8.52
CA PRO A 758 14.24 19.60 7.42
C PRO A 758 15.00 18.28 7.27
N ALA A 759 14.95 17.39 8.26
CA ALA A 759 15.42 16.01 8.13
C ALA A 759 14.45 15.20 7.25
N ARG A 760 13.17 15.07 7.69
CA ARG A 760 12.15 14.31 6.96
C ARG A 760 11.97 14.79 5.52
N LEU A 761 12.02 16.10 5.29
CA LEU A 761 11.92 16.66 3.95
C LEU A 761 13.06 16.18 3.02
N ARG A 762 14.31 16.17 3.52
CA ARG A 762 15.45 15.63 2.77
C ARG A 762 15.36 14.12 2.60
N ASP A 763 14.90 13.39 3.62
CA ASP A 763 14.72 11.93 3.54
C ASP A 763 13.72 11.56 2.43
N VAL A 764 12.57 12.25 2.38
CA VAL A 764 11.53 12.03 1.34
C VAL A 764 12.04 12.39 -0.05
N LEU A 765 12.66 13.57 -0.24
CA LEU A 765 13.18 13.98 -1.54
C LEU A 765 14.30 13.05 -2.01
N THR A 766 15.22 12.65 -1.13
CA THR A 766 16.30 11.71 -1.47
C THR A 766 15.77 10.32 -1.83
N ALA A 767 14.77 9.82 -1.09
CA ALA A 767 14.14 8.53 -1.37
C ALA A 767 13.31 8.50 -2.66
N SER A 768 12.86 9.67 -3.14
CA SER A 768 11.96 9.76 -4.30
C SER A 768 12.63 9.48 -5.66
N GLY A 769 13.95 9.60 -5.76
CA GLY A 769 14.70 9.48 -7.02
C GLY A 769 14.56 10.71 -7.95
N ASP A 770 13.39 11.34 -7.99
CA ASP A 770 13.18 12.67 -8.61
C ASP A 770 12.42 13.63 -7.66
N PRO A 771 13.16 14.52 -6.95
CA PRO A 771 12.59 15.56 -6.10
C PRO A 771 11.62 16.51 -6.83
N TRP A 772 11.82 16.77 -8.12
CA TRP A 772 10.98 17.69 -8.89
C TRP A 772 9.60 17.10 -9.18
N ALA A 773 9.53 15.79 -9.41
CA ALA A 773 8.27 15.08 -9.53
C ALA A 773 7.45 15.13 -8.21
N VAL A 774 8.08 15.04 -7.03
CA VAL A 774 7.40 15.18 -5.72
C VAL A 774 6.77 16.57 -5.58
N LEU A 775 7.53 17.63 -5.89
CA LEU A 775 7.06 19.01 -5.83
C LEU A 775 5.92 19.28 -6.84
N ASN A 776 6.05 18.77 -8.07
CA ASN A 776 5.00 18.85 -9.09
C ASN A 776 3.74 18.06 -8.70
N ALA A 777 3.87 16.94 -7.98
CA ALA A 777 2.75 16.16 -7.46
C ALA A 777 1.99 16.86 -6.32
N LEU A 778 2.69 17.56 -5.41
CA LEU A 778 2.05 18.45 -4.41
C LEU A 778 1.21 19.53 -5.11
N GLY A 779 1.82 20.24 -6.06
CA GLY A 779 1.19 21.30 -6.83
C GLY A 779 1.00 22.61 -6.05
N GLU A 780 0.72 23.70 -6.77
CA GLU A 780 0.68 25.07 -6.25
C GLU A 780 -0.48 25.34 -5.27
N GLU A 781 -1.48 24.46 -5.25
CA GLU A 781 -2.66 24.51 -4.38
C GLU A 781 -2.47 23.81 -3.03
N ALA A 782 -1.34 23.11 -2.81
CA ALA A 782 -1.01 22.56 -1.51
C ALA A 782 -0.64 23.68 -0.51
N PRO A 783 -0.71 23.44 0.82
CA PRO A 783 -0.46 24.49 1.82
C PRO A 783 0.89 25.20 1.60
N PRO A 784 0.94 26.54 1.51
CA PRO A 784 2.19 27.26 1.21
C PRO A 784 3.30 26.99 2.23
N GLU A 785 2.95 26.82 3.52
CA GLU A 785 3.86 26.40 4.59
C GLU A 785 4.59 25.08 4.30
N LEU A 786 3.99 24.19 3.50
CA LEU A 786 4.55 22.91 3.07
C LEU A 786 5.29 23.04 1.72
N VAL A 787 4.67 23.71 0.74
CA VAL A 787 5.24 23.83 -0.61
C VAL A 787 6.54 24.66 -0.60
N ARG A 788 6.59 25.73 0.20
CA ARG A 788 7.74 26.64 0.30
C ARG A 788 9.06 25.95 0.67
N PRO A 789 9.17 25.16 1.76
CA PRO A 789 10.41 24.45 2.07
C PRO A 789 10.74 23.32 1.07
N VAL A 790 9.73 22.69 0.43
CA VAL A 790 9.97 21.65 -0.59
C VAL A 790 10.54 22.28 -1.86
N ALA A 791 9.95 23.37 -2.34
CA ALA A 791 10.45 24.14 -3.49
C ALA A 791 11.85 24.70 -3.23
N ALA A 792 12.10 25.24 -2.02
CA ALA A 792 13.43 25.69 -1.62
C ALA A 792 14.46 24.53 -1.63
N GLY A 793 14.12 23.35 -1.12
CA GLY A 793 14.99 22.17 -1.16
C GLY A 793 15.30 21.68 -2.58
N CYS A 794 14.29 21.65 -3.47
CA CYS A 794 14.52 21.33 -4.88
C CYS A 794 15.46 22.33 -5.57
N LEU A 795 15.34 23.62 -5.25
CA LEU A 795 16.15 24.70 -5.81
C LEU A 795 17.56 24.82 -5.21
N SER A 796 17.78 24.38 -3.96
CA SER A 796 19.10 24.42 -3.32
C SER A 796 19.91 23.15 -3.57
N ASP A 797 19.32 21.99 -3.30
CA ASP A 797 20.04 20.72 -3.20
C ASP A 797 19.94 19.89 -4.49
N HIS A 798 18.98 20.21 -5.37
CA HIS A 798 18.61 19.40 -6.54
C HIS A 798 18.44 20.19 -7.86
N ALA A 799 18.98 21.40 -7.95
CA ALA A 799 18.90 22.24 -9.16
C ALA A 799 19.56 21.63 -10.41
N THR A 800 20.48 20.67 -10.25
CA THR A 800 21.14 19.94 -11.35
C THR A 800 20.71 18.48 -11.45
N ALA A 801 19.63 18.07 -10.79
CA ALA A 801 19.13 16.71 -10.84
C ALA A 801 18.48 16.39 -12.21
N THR A 802 18.56 15.13 -12.64
CA THR A 802 18.18 14.67 -13.99
C THR A 802 16.69 14.82 -14.35
N GLY A 803 15.82 15.17 -13.39
CA GLY A 803 14.40 15.46 -13.62
C GLY A 803 14.07 16.96 -13.81
N SER A 804 15.00 17.88 -13.54
CA SER A 804 14.73 19.31 -13.66
C SER A 804 14.69 19.77 -15.11
N THR A 805 13.52 20.20 -15.60
CA THR A 805 13.47 21.06 -16.79
C THR A 805 13.70 22.52 -16.40
N ALA A 806 14.34 23.31 -17.26
CA ALA A 806 14.49 24.74 -17.02
C ALA A 806 13.13 25.46 -16.79
N SER A 807 12.06 24.93 -17.39
CA SER A 807 10.69 25.43 -17.20
C SER A 807 10.12 25.15 -15.81
N ASP A 808 10.47 24.03 -15.16
CA ASP A 808 10.02 23.71 -13.80
C ASP A 808 10.74 24.60 -12.78
N THR A 809 12.05 24.80 -12.96
CA THR A 809 12.87 25.70 -12.12
C THR A 809 12.33 27.12 -12.15
N GLU A 810 12.07 27.66 -13.35
CA GLU A 810 11.50 29.00 -13.53
C GLU A 810 10.07 29.11 -12.97
N ARG A 811 9.23 28.07 -13.14
CA ARG A 811 7.88 28.03 -12.56
C ARG A 811 7.92 28.13 -11.03
N TRP A 812 8.70 27.29 -10.37
CA TRP A 812 8.73 27.24 -8.91
C TRP A 812 9.46 28.42 -8.27
N GLN A 813 10.47 29.01 -8.94
CA GLN A 813 11.03 30.30 -8.53
C GLN A 813 10.00 31.42 -8.59
N ARG A 814 9.21 31.53 -9.66
CA ARG A 814 8.12 32.53 -9.77
C ARG A 814 7.05 32.34 -8.69
N TRP A 815 6.68 31.10 -8.39
CA TRP A 815 5.75 30.79 -7.30
C TRP A 815 6.30 31.26 -5.94
N LEU A 816 7.57 30.98 -5.63
CA LEU A 816 8.21 31.42 -4.38
C LEU A 816 8.32 32.94 -4.26
N ILE A 817 8.61 33.66 -5.36
CA ILE A 817 8.65 35.13 -5.37
C ILE A 817 7.25 35.70 -5.06
N ALA A 818 6.21 35.20 -5.73
CA ALA A 818 4.82 35.63 -5.52
C ALA A 818 4.32 35.30 -4.10
N ASP A 819 4.73 34.16 -3.56
CA ASP A 819 4.42 33.73 -2.19
C ASP A 819 5.09 34.62 -1.13
N CYS A 820 6.40 34.90 -1.27
CA CYS A 820 7.10 35.84 -0.40
C CYS A 820 6.52 37.26 -0.49
N TRP A 821 6.09 37.69 -1.68
CA TRP A 821 5.45 38.99 -1.87
C TRP A 821 4.10 39.10 -1.14
N ARG A 822 3.29 38.05 -1.18
CA ARG A 822 1.99 37.97 -0.49
C ARG A 822 2.14 38.03 1.03
N ASP A 823 3.19 37.40 1.56
CA ASP A 823 3.51 37.37 2.99
C ASP A 823 4.36 38.60 3.45
N ALA A 824 4.53 39.62 2.59
CA ALA A 824 5.35 40.82 2.82
C ALA A 824 6.84 40.54 3.17
N ARG A 825 7.36 39.38 2.75
CA ARG A 825 8.77 38.95 2.91
C ARG A 825 9.63 39.50 1.78
N TYR A 826 9.73 40.83 1.73
CA TYR A 826 10.27 41.55 0.58
C TYR A 826 11.77 41.34 0.36
N VAL A 827 12.56 41.14 1.43
CA VAL A 827 14.01 40.86 1.32
C VAL A 827 14.23 39.52 0.62
N GLU A 828 13.52 38.47 1.03
CA GLU A 828 13.60 37.15 0.39
C GLU A 828 13.06 37.17 -1.03
N ALA A 829 11.98 37.92 -1.29
CA ALA A 829 11.46 38.13 -2.64
C ALA A 829 12.49 38.82 -3.56
N ALA A 830 13.23 39.82 -3.07
CA ALA A 830 14.28 40.49 -3.83
C ALA A 830 15.47 39.58 -4.13
N VAL A 831 15.94 38.80 -3.14
CA VAL A 831 17.02 37.81 -3.33
C VAL A 831 16.63 36.76 -4.38
N LEU A 832 15.42 36.20 -4.28
CA LEU A 832 14.91 35.24 -5.25
C LEU A 832 14.72 35.85 -6.65
N ARG A 833 14.22 37.10 -6.72
CA ARG A 833 13.99 37.81 -7.98
C ARG A 833 15.28 38.14 -8.71
N HIS A 834 16.35 38.48 -7.99
CA HIS A 834 17.67 38.75 -8.55
C HIS A 834 18.32 37.48 -9.15
N ALA A 835 18.01 36.30 -8.61
CA ALA A 835 18.48 35.01 -9.14
C ALA A 835 17.78 34.56 -10.44
N LEU A 836 16.71 35.23 -10.89
CA LEU A 836 15.95 34.92 -12.11
C LEU A 836 16.14 36.00 -13.19
N PRO A 837 17.14 35.88 -14.09
CA PRO A 837 17.51 36.92 -15.06
C PRO A 837 16.57 36.98 -16.28
N ALA A 838 15.32 37.39 -16.04
CA ALA A 838 14.30 37.55 -17.07
C ALA A 838 13.53 38.88 -16.86
N PRO A 839 13.77 39.93 -17.67
CA PRO A 839 13.24 41.28 -17.44
C PRO A 839 11.71 41.39 -17.39
N GLN A 840 11.01 40.55 -18.17
CA GLN A 840 9.56 40.55 -18.29
C GLN A 840 8.79 40.06 -17.05
N HIS A 841 9.49 39.49 -16.06
CA HIS A 841 8.84 38.97 -14.85
C HIS A 841 8.58 40.04 -13.80
N ARG A 842 7.33 40.09 -13.32
CA ARG A 842 6.86 40.91 -12.21
C ARG A 842 6.97 40.15 -10.88
N PRO A 843 7.28 40.82 -9.75
CA PRO A 843 7.74 42.22 -9.64
C PRO A 843 9.09 42.44 -10.35
N ARG A 844 9.34 43.64 -10.88
CA ARG A 844 10.65 44.00 -11.48
C ARG A 844 11.72 44.11 -10.40
N VAL A 845 13.00 43.99 -10.77
CA VAL A 845 14.11 44.03 -9.80
C VAL A 845 14.12 45.34 -8.97
N PRO A 846 14.01 46.55 -9.54
CA PRO A 846 14.00 47.78 -8.74
C PRO A 846 12.79 47.86 -7.80
N LEU A 847 11.62 47.40 -8.22
CA LEU A 847 10.43 47.31 -7.36
C LEU A 847 10.66 46.37 -6.16
N THR A 848 11.37 45.24 -6.35
CA THR A 848 11.73 44.36 -5.23
C THR A 848 12.77 44.99 -4.30
N LEU A 849 13.72 45.77 -4.83
CA LEU A 849 14.70 46.49 -4.01
C LEU A 849 14.03 47.59 -3.19
N LEU A 850 13.11 48.36 -3.77
CA LEU A 850 12.28 49.34 -3.07
C LEU A 850 11.53 48.69 -1.89
N ALA A 851 10.90 47.54 -2.14
CA ALA A 851 10.16 46.80 -1.13
C ALA A 851 11.06 46.28 0.01
N ALA A 852 12.24 45.74 -0.34
CA ALA A 852 13.22 45.23 0.62
C ALA A 852 13.89 46.36 1.44
N ALA A 853 14.02 47.56 0.86
CA ALA A 853 14.61 48.71 1.52
C ALA A 853 13.62 49.46 2.44
N ARG A 854 12.33 49.09 2.48
CA ARG A 854 11.33 49.68 3.39
C ARG A 854 11.78 49.58 4.84
N HIS A 855 11.67 50.69 5.57
CA HIS A 855 12.15 50.88 6.95
C HIS A 855 13.68 50.72 7.15
N THR A 856 14.47 50.74 6.08
CA THR A 856 15.94 50.79 6.12
C THR A 856 16.47 52.16 5.67
N PRO A 857 17.76 52.48 5.93
CA PRO A 857 18.39 53.69 5.38
C PRO A 857 18.49 53.72 3.84
N PHE A 858 18.39 52.55 3.17
CA PHE A 858 18.59 52.42 1.73
C PHE A 858 17.34 52.69 0.88
N LEU A 859 16.21 53.11 1.49
CA LEU A 859 14.97 53.31 0.74
C LEU A 859 15.11 54.39 -0.34
N THR A 860 15.92 55.41 -0.06
CA THR A 860 16.17 56.58 -0.90
C THR A 860 16.97 56.22 -2.16
N ASP A 861 18.00 55.39 -2.00
CA ASP A 861 18.76 54.81 -3.11
C ASP A 861 17.84 53.97 -4.01
N ALA A 862 17.05 53.06 -3.41
CA ALA A 862 16.15 52.17 -4.14
C ALA A 862 14.98 52.92 -4.83
N LEU A 863 14.49 54.01 -4.23
CA LEU A 863 13.54 54.94 -4.86
C LEU A 863 14.13 55.58 -6.11
N THR A 864 15.38 56.05 -6.02
CA THR A 864 16.10 56.70 -7.11
C THR A 864 16.39 55.71 -8.24
N GLU A 865 16.83 54.49 -7.92
CA GLU A 865 17.02 53.41 -8.91
C GLU A 865 15.72 53.08 -9.66
N LEU A 866 14.59 52.91 -8.94
CA LEU A 866 13.30 52.65 -9.58
C LEU A 866 12.84 53.81 -10.47
N ALA A 867 13.02 55.06 -10.03
CA ALA A 867 12.62 56.24 -10.80
C ALA A 867 13.44 56.41 -12.09
N LEU A 868 14.70 55.98 -12.10
CA LEU A 868 15.59 56.03 -13.27
C LEU A 868 15.39 54.84 -14.24
N ASP A 869 14.82 53.70 -13.81
CA ASP A 869 14.62 52.51 -14.64
C ASP A 869 13.33 52.55 -15.50
N ASN A 870 12.80 53.73 -15.83
CA ASN A 870 11.53 53.89 -16.56
C ASN A 870 10.37 53.07 -15.95
N PRO A 871 9.88 53.45 -14.76
CA PRO A 871 8.75 52.79 -14.11
C PRO A 871 7.46 52.99 -14.92
N ASP A 872 6.59 51.99 -14.94
CA ASP A 872 5.23 52.14 -15.52
C ASP A 872 4.27 52.92 -14.59
N GLU A 873 3.00 53.04 -14.96
CA GLU A 873 2.01 53.83 -14.21
C GLU A 873 1.78 53.28 -12.79
N ASP A 874 1.74 51.96 -12.61
CA ASP A 874 1.56 51.34 -11.29
C ASP A 874 2.85 51.44 -10.46
N GLU A 875 4.02 51.27 -11.09
CA GLU A 875 5.32 51.45 -10.42
C GLU A 875 5.56 52.92 -10.01
N ARG A 876 5.15 53.91 -10.83
CA ARG A 876 5.23 55.35 -10.48
C ARG A 876 4.34 55.69 -9.28
N ASN A 877 3.11 55.17 -9.24
CA ASN A 877 2.21 55.35 -8.11
C ASN A 877 2.79 54.70 -6.83
N THR A 878 3.42 53.53 -6.97
CA THR A 878 4.12 52.85 -5.86
C THR A 878 5.32 53.66 -5.34
N ALA A 879 6.16 54.16 -6.27
CA ALA A 879 7.31 55.00 -5.96
C ALA A 879 6.90 56.30 -5.24
N LEU A 880 5.81 56.93 -5.67
CA LEU A 880 5.24 58.09 -5.00
C LEU A 880 4.82 57.78 -3.56
N ALA A 881 4.05 56.70 -3.33
CA ALA A 881 3.59 56.34 -1.99
C ALA A 881 4.78 56.11 -1.03
N ALA A 882 5.84 55.46 -1.53
CA ALA A 882 7.09 55.25 -0.81
C ALA A 882 7.86 56.56 -0.54
N ALA A 883 7.96 57.46 -1.53
CA ALA A 883 8.62 58.76 -1.40
C ALA A 883 7.86 59.69 -0.44
N ALA A 884 6.52 59.73 -0.53
CA ALA A 884 5.68 60.47 0.41
C ALA A 884 5.88 59.97 1.85
N THR A 885 5.92 58.65 2.05
CA THR A 885 6.23 58.04 3.36
C THR A 885 7.64 58.41 3.85
N ALA A 886 8.63 58.45 2.97
CA ALA A 886 10.00 58.87 3.31
C ALA A 886 10.08 60.34 3.76
N ILE A 887 9.46 61.26 3.00
CA ILE A 887 9.41 62.70 3.30
C ILE A 887 8.64 62.94 4.60
N LEU A 888 7.40 62.42 4.69
CA LEU A 888 6.50 62.69 5.81
C LEU A 888 6.99 62.11 7.13
N LEU A 889 7.59 60.91 7.13
CA LEU A 889 7.96 60.21 8.37
C LEU A 889 9.43 60.34 8.76
N ARG A 890 10.34 60.56 7.80
CA ARG A 890 11.79 60.63 8.05
C ARG A 890 12.43 61.96 7.66
N GLY A 891 11.75 62.81 6.89
CA GLY A 891 12.28 64.10 6.45
C GLY A 891 13.33 63.96 5.37
N ASP A 892 13.16 62.97 4.50
CA ASP A 892 14.06 62.61 3.42
C ASP A 892 13.99 63.64 2.28
N LEU A 893 15.08 64.37 2.06
CA LEU A 893 15.17 65.42 1.03
C LEU A 893 15.39 64.87 -0.38
N GLU A 894 16.13 63.78 -0.52
CA GLU A 894 16.43 63.19 -1.83
C GLU A 894 15.19 62.46 -2.38
N ALA A 895 14.33 61.94 -1.51
CA ALA A 895 13.00 61.46 -1.89
C ALA A 895 12.10 62.56 -2.51
N LEU A 896 12.32 63.86 -2.20
CA LEU A 896 11.59 64.96 -2.84
C LEU A 896 11.99 65.14 -4.31
N ASP A 897 13.24 64.89 -4.66
CA ASP A 897 13.70 64.92 -6.06
C ASP A 897 13.03 63.81 -6.88
N VAL A 898 12.75 62.65 -6.27
CA VAL A 898 11.95 61.58 -6.90
C VAL A 898 10.48 62.00 -7.11
N VAL A 899 9.87 62.70 -6.14
CA VAL A 899 8.52 63.28 -6.31
C VAL A 899 8.50 64.30 -7.45
N ASN A 900 9.51 65.16 -7.54
CA ASN A 900 9.64 66.14 -8.63
C ASN A 900 9.87 65.49 -10.00
N LEU A 901 10.68 64.41 -10.06
CA LEU A 901 10.98 63.68 -11.29
C LEU A 901 9.75 62.95 -11.85
N LEU A 902 8.96 62.29 -10.99
CA LEU A 902 7.77 61.54 -11.40
C LEU A 902 6.51 62.41 -11.48
N GLY A 903 6.52 63.59 -10.84
CA GLY A 903 5.39 64.51 -10.66
C GLY A 903 4.57 64.80 -11.92
N ALA A 904 5.24 65.00 -13.06
CA ALA A 904 4.59 65.38 -14.31
C ALA A 904 3.78 64.24 -14.98
N GLU A 905 4.00 62.98 -14.58
CA GLU A 905 3.34 61.79 -15.15
C GLU A 905 2.28 61.18 -14.23
N LEU A 906 2.15 61.68 -13.01
CA LEU A 906 1.14 61.25 -12.04
C LEU A 906 -0.24 61.82 -12.37
N ARG A 907 -1.29 61.12 -11.94
CA ARG A 907 -2.69 61.47 -12.23
C ARG A 907 -3.56 61.34 -10.99
N GLU A 908 -4.74 61.96 -11.06
CA GLU A 908 -5.81 61.81 -10.07
C GLU A 908 -5.32 62.04 -8.63
N VAL A 909 -5.71 61.18 -7.68
CA VAL A 909 -5.37 61.30 -6.26
C VAL A 909 -3.86 61.17 -5.97
N TRP A 910 -3.09 60.55 -6.87
CA TRP A 910 -1.64 60.46 -6.74
C TRP A 910 -0.97 61.82 -7.03
N ALA A 911 -1.47 62.56 -8.03
CA ALA A 911 -1.00 63.93 -8.26
C ALA A 911 -1.32 64.85 -7.06
N GLU A 912 -2.51 64.71 -6.45
CA GLU A 912 -2.84 65.43 -5.22
C GLU A 912 -1.91 65.05 -4.05
N LEU A 913 -1.58 63.76 -3.87
CA LEU A 913 -0.65 63.31 -2.82
C LEU A 913 0.75 63.92 -3.00
N ALA A 914 1.27 63.95 -4.23
CA ALA A 914 2.55 64.60 -4.54
C ALA A 914 2.54 66.10 -4.17
N GLU A 915 1.49 66.83 -4.58
CA GLU A 915 1.34 68.25 -4.29
C GLU A 915 1.24 68.53 -2.77
N GLN A 916 0.42 67.76 -2.05
CA GLN A 916 0.21 67.97 -0.61
C GLN A 916 1.42 67.55 0.23
N THR A 917 2.15 66.50 -0.15
CA THR A 917 3.44 66.14 0.48
C THR A 917 4.47 67.25 0.29
N THR A 918 4.60 67.78 -0.92
CA THR A 918 5.51 68.90 -1.23
C THR A 918 5.13 70.15 -0.44
N THR A 919 3.84 70.52 -0.47
CA THR A 919 3.28 71.67 0.27
C THR A 919 3.46 71.55 1.78
N TYR A 920 3.35 70.34 2.35
CA TYR A 920 3.66 70.09 3.75
C TYR A 920 5.16 70.35 4.03
N TRP A 921 6.03 69.75 3.22
CA TRP A 921 7.47 69.83 3.43
C TRP A 921 8.01 71.26 3.34
N GLU A 922 7.61 72.02 2.32
CA GLU A 922 7.96 73.43 2.13
C GLU A 922 7.52 74.36 3.28
N ARG A 923 6.53 73.94 4.09
CA ARG A 923 6.01 74.72 5.22
C ARG A 923 6.60 74.28 6.56
N ALA A 924 6.80 72.98 6.74
CA ALA A 924 7.23 72.40 8.01
C ALA A 924 8.75 72.26 8.13
N TYR A 925 9.44 71.90 7.04
CA TYR A 925 10.87 71.49 7.02
C TYR A 925 11.22 70.42 8.08
N GLN A 926 10.23 69.62 8.50
CA GLN A 926 10.34 68.64 9.58
C GLN A 926 9.41 67.45 9.29
N PRO A 927 9.82 66.20 9.60
CA PRO A 927 8.92 65.05 9.53
C PRO A 927 7.80 65.15 10.57
N ILE A 928 6.67 64.51 10.29
CA ILE A 928 5.56 64.39 11.23
C ILE A 928 5.92 63.34 12.29
N PRO A 929 6.03 63.70 13.58
CA PRO A 929 6.42 62.76 14.62
C PRO A 929 5.25 61.82 14.97
N LEU A 930 5.17 60.65 14.33
CA LEU A 930 4.12 59.64 14.57
C LEU A 930 3.95 59.28 16.05
N ALA A 931 4.99 59.33 16.86
CA ALA A 931 4.87 59.12 18.31
C ALA A 931 3.98 60.15 19.01
N GLN A 932 3.95 61.41 18.53
CA GLN A 932 3.05 62.45 19.04
C GLN A 932 1.63 62.27 18.48
N VAL A 933 1.51 61.87 17.21
CA VAL A 933 0.21 61.51 16.59
C VAL A 933 -0.44 60.35 17.34
N ARG A 934 0.31 59.28 17.64
CA ARG A 934 -0.14 58.15 18.47
C ARG A 934 -0.54 58.56 19.89
N ARG A 935 0.17 59.50 20.53
CA ARG A 935 -0.22 60.05 21.84
C ARG A 935 -1.52 60.86 21.76
N ALA A 936 -1.68 61.70 20.74
CA ALA A 936 -2.93 62.42 20.49
C ALA A 936 -4.09 61.44 20.17
N LEU A 937 -3.82 60.36 19.44
CA LEU A 937 -4.77 59.29 19.18
C LEU A 937 -5.19 58.61 20.49
N GLY A 938 -4.23 58.14 21.29
CA GLY A 938 -4.46 57.40 22.54
C GLY A 938 -5.08 58.22 23.67
N GLY A 939 -4.85 59.54 23.74
CA GLY A 939 -5.47 60.41 24.75
C GLY A 939 -7.00 60.33 24.73
N SER A 940 -7.61 60.50 23.54
CA SER A 940 -9.06 60.41 23.37
C SER A 940 -9.62 58.98 23.44
N GLU A 941 -8.77 57.95 23.40
CA GLU A 941 -9.17 56.57 23.65
C GLU A 941 -9.18 56.29 25.16
N ARG A 942 -8.15 56.73 25.89
CA ARG A 942 -8.08 56.69 27.37
C ARG A 942 -9.26 57.40 28.02
N GLU A 943 -9.68 58.57 27.50
CA GLU A 943 -10.89 59.26 27.96
C GLU A 943 -12.16 58.40 27.81
N ARG A 944 -12.38 57.78 26.64
CA ARG A 944 -13.53 56.89 26.40
C ARG A 944 -13.48 55.64 27.28
N THR A 945 -12.30 55.04 27.47
CA THR A 945 -12.10 53.87 28.33
C THR A 945 -12.39 54.21 29.78
N LEU A 946 -11.95 55.38 30.25
CA LEU A 946 -12.22 55.90 31.58
C LEU A 946 -13.73 56.15 31.79
N ASP A 947 -14.38 56.78 30.81
CA ASP A 947 -15.83 57.00 30.80
C ASP A 947 -16.61 55.68 30.89
N ALA A 948 -16.25 54.70 30.06
CA ALA A 948 -16.84 53.37 30.04
C ALA A 948 -16.59 52.60 31.35
N ALA A 949 -15.43 52.77 31.98
CA ALA A 949 -15.10 52.15 33.26
C ALA A 949 -15.96 52.73 34.40
N TRP A 950 -16.16 54.05 34.45
CA TRP A 950 -17.06 54.70 35.40
C TRP A 950 -18.53 54.30 35.19
N GLN A 951 -19.02 54.30 33.94
CA GLN A 951 -20.37 53.83 33.62
C GLN A 951 -20.58 52.35 34.00
N THR A 952 -19.54 51.53 33.90
CA THR A 952 -19.59 50.12 34.31
C THR A 952 -19.65 49.97 35.82
N LEU A 953 -18.89 50.76 36.58
CA LEU A 953 -18.99 50.80 38.05
C LEU A 953 -20.41 51.21 38.50
N GLN A 954 -20.96 52.27 37.93
CA GLN A 954 -22.34 52.73 38.21
C GLN A 954 -23.39 51.65 37.92
N ARG A 955 -23.29 50.94 36.78
CA ARG A 955 -24.20 49.84 36.42
C ARG A 955 -24.10 48.65 37.38
N LEU A 956 -22.89 48.27 37.78
CA LEU A 956 -22.68 47.17 38.73
C LEU A 956 -23.24 47.50 40.11
N LEU A 957 -23.06 48.73 40.60
CA LEU A 957 -23.66 49.23 41.85
C LEU A 957 -25.19 49.20 41.79
N HIS A 958 -25.78 49.68 40.69
CA HIS A 958 -27.24 49.65 40.49
C HIS A 958 -27.79 48.21 40.48
N HIS A 959 -27.12 47.29 39.77
CA HIS A 959 -27.53 45.88 39.71
C HIS A 959 -27.37 45.16 41.04
N ALA A 960 -26.31 45.46 41.81
CA ALA A 960 -26.12 44.93 43.16
C ALA A 960 -27.20 45.45 44.12
N LYS A 961 -27.58 46.73 44.02
CA LYS A 961 -28.66 47.37 44.80
C LYS A 961 -30.06 46.85 44.48
N ALA A 962 -30.28 46.27 43.31
CA ALA A 962 -31.57 45.70 42.89
C ALA A 962 -31.82 44.27 43.45
N LEU A 963 -30.93 43.73 44.28
CA LEU A 963 -31.05 42.37 44.81
C LEU A 963 -32.15 42.26 45.88
N THR A 964 -33.11 41.38 45.63
CA THR A 964 -34.16 41.01 46.59
C THR A 964 -33.82 39.70 47.30
N PHE A 965 -34.25 39.57 48.56
CA PHE A 965 -34.03 38.38 49.38
C PHE A 965 -35.35 37.91 49.99
N GLU A 966 -35.54 36.59 50.01
CA GLU A 966 -36.75 35.95 50.56
C GLU A 966 -36.80 35.97 52.10
N ASN A 967 -35.64 36.08 52.77
CA ASN A 967 -35.58 36.13 54.23
C ASN A 967 -35.31 37.55 54.77
N THR A 968 -35.96 37.87 55.88
CA THR A 968 -35.97 39.21 56.48
C THR A 968 -34.60 39.68 56.97
N THR A 969 -33.73 38.78 57.44
CA THR A 969 -32.37 39.11 57.88
C THR A 969 -31.49 39.57 56.72
N SER A 970 -31.52 38.86 55.58
CA SER A 970 -30.75 39.24 54.39
C SER A 970 -31.25 40.55 53.81
N THR A 971 -32.57 40.76 53.73
CA THR A 971 -33.17 42.02 53.28
C THR A 971 -32.76 43.21 54.17
N ARG A 972 -32.75 43.04 55.50
CA ARG A 972 -32.27 44.08 56.43
C ARG A 972 -30.77 44.36 56.27
N THR A 973 -29.96 43.32 56.08
CA THR A 973 -28.51 43.43 55.89
C THR A 973 -28.19 44.18 54.59
N HIS A 974 -28.81 43.77 53.48
CA HIS A 974 -28.67 44.43 52.18
C HIS A 974 -29.06 45.91 52.23
N ARG A 975 -30.21 46.22 52.82
CA ARG A 975 -30.69 47.59 52.99
C ARG A 975 -29.76 48.46 53.85
N HIS A 976 -29.07 47.87 54.84
CA HIS A 976 -28.06 48.59 55.63
C HIS A 976 -26.79 48.88 54.84
N LEU A 977 -26.41 48.04 53.88
CA LEU A 977 -25.22 48.24 53.05
C LEU A 977 -25.45 49.23 51.90
N PHE A 978 -26.65 49.28 51.32
CA PHE A 978 -26.96 50.05 50.10
C PHE A 978 -27.90 51.26 50.27
N ASP A 979 -28.66 51.36 51.37
CA ASP A 979 -29.61 52.47 51.63
C ASP A 979 -29.33 53.26 52.92
N ASN A 980 -28.46 52.77 53.81
CA ASN A 980 -28.01 53.56 54.97
C ASN A 980 -26.86 54.49 54.55
N VAL A 981 -26.82 55.71 55.09
CA VAL A 981 -25.73 56.68 54.89
C VAL A 981 -24.39 56.18 55.44
N GLU A 982 -24.44 55.35 56.50
CA GLU A 982 -23.28 54.64 57.05
C GLU A 982 -22.89 53.37 56.25
N GLY A 983 -23.64 53.00 55.21
CA GLY A 983 -23.39 51.78 54.42
C GLY A 983 -22.29 51.99 53.38
N GLU A 984 -21.28 51.12 53.37
CA GLU A 984 -20.10 51.28 52.50
C GLU A 984 -20.46 51.36 51.00
N PHE A 985 -21.43 50.56 50.53
CA PHE A 985 -21.86 50.59 49.13
C PHE A 985 -22.76 51.79 48.79
N ALA A 986 -23.45 52.36 49.78
CA ALA A 986 -24.15 53.65 49.61
C ALA A 986 -23.15 54.80 49.41
N GLN A 987 -22.07 54.83 50.19
CA GLN A 987 -20.98 55.80 50.03
C GLN A 987 -20.28 55.65 48.68
N LEU A 988 -19.95 54.41 48.27
CA LEU A 988 -19.39 54.11 46.95
C LEU A 988 -20.33 54.54 45.80
N THR A 989 -21.65 54.46 45.99
CA THR A 989 -22.63 54.96 45.01
C THR A 989 -22.56 56.48 44.82
N GLY A 990 -22.32 57.24 45.90
CA GLY A 990 -22.09 58.69 45.82
C GLY A 990 -20.81 59.02 45.03
N ILE A 991 -19.69 58.39 45.42
CA ILE A 991 -18.38 58.54 44.76
C ILE A 991 -18.45 58.19 43.27
N ALA A 992 -19.14 57.10 42.91
CA ALA A 992 -19.34 56.71 41.52
C ALA A 992 -20.25 57.68 40.74
N GLY A 993 -21.17 58.37 41.42
CA GLY A 993 -22.00 59.43 40.83
C GLY A 993 -21.19 60.70 40.53
N GLU A 994 -20.34 61.11 41.47
CA GLU A 994 -19.46 62.30 41.36
C GLU A 994 -18.21 62.04 40.51
N ARG A 995 -17.88 60.76 40.24
CA ARG A 995 -16.71 60.30 39.47
C ARG A 995 -15.36 60.79 40.03
N THR A 996 -15.28 60.92 41.35
CA THR A 996 -14.10 61.44 42.04
C THR A 996 -13.05 60.34 42.24
N ALA A 997 -11.92 60.43 41.51
CA ALA A 997 -10.82 59.48 41.64
C ALA A 997 -10.21 59.48 43.07
N ASP A 998 -10.09 60.65 43.69
CA ASP A 998 -9.57 60.81 45.05
C ASP A 998 -10.52 60.21 46.09
N GLY A 999 -11.84 60.42 45.92
CA GLY A 999 -12.87 59.79 46.76
C GLY A 999 -12.85 58.27 46.63
N LEU A 1000 -12.63 57.74 45.42
CA LEU A 1000 -12.54 56.30 45.18
C LEU A 1000 -11.28 55.67 45.78
N ARG A 1001 -10.14 56.37 45.79
CA ARG A 1001 -8.93 55.94 46.53
C ARG A 1001 -9.19 55.91 48.04
N ALA A 1002 -9.69 57.02 48.60
CA ALA A 1002 -9.95 57.15 50.03
C ALA A 1002 -10.94 56.07 50.53
N TRP A 1003 -12.05 55.83 49.82
CA TRP A 1003 -12.98 54.75 50.17
C TRP A 1003 -12.31 53.39 50.18
N ARG A 1004 -11.50 53.07 49.15
CA ARG A 1004 -10.86 51.76 49.00
C ARG A 1004 -9.80 51.46 50.06
N GLU A 1005 -9.18 52.50 50.63
CA GLU A 1005 -8.22 52.38 51.73
C GLU A 1005 -8.88 52.14 53.09
N THR A 1006 -10.17 52.49 53.24
CA THR A 1006 -10.88 52.43 54.54
C THR A 1006 -12.03 51.41 54.61
N ALA A 1007 -12.55 50.93 53.49
CA ALA A 1007 -13.73 50.07 53.42
C ALA A 1007 -13.45 48.60 53.79
N GLU A 1008 -14.19 48.05 54.76
CA GLU A 1008 -14.09 46.64 55.16
C GLU A 1008 -14.49 45.71 53.99
N ALA A 1009 -15.36 46.15 53.08
CA ALA A 1009 -15.73 45.44 51.84
C ALA A 1009 -14.52 45.07 50.97
N VAL A 1010 -13.44 45.83 51.01
CA VAL A 1010 -12.25 45.60 50.18
C VAL A 1010 -11.29 44.58 50.82
N HIS A 1011 -11.31 44.49 52.15
CA HIS A 1011 -10.39 43.64 52.93
C HIS A 1011 -11.02 42.31 53.35
N ASP A 1012 -12.27 42.32 53.81
CA ASP A 1012 -13.01 41.14 54.24
C ASP A 1012 -14.53 41.33 54.02
N PRO A 1013 -15.03 41.16 52.78
CA PRO A 1013 -16.45 41.32 52.48
C PRO A 1013 -17.33 40.24 53.14
N VAL A 1014 -16.75 39.10 53.54
CA VAL A 1014 -17.44 38.07 54.33
C VAL A 1014 -17.79 38.65 55.70
N ARG A 1015 -16.78 39.17 56.41
CA ARG A 1015 -16.91 39.75 57.74
C ARG A 1015 -17.80 40.99 57.75
N LEU A 1016 -17.73 41.87 56.74
CA LEU A 1016 -18.64 43.01 56.62
C LEU A 1016 -20.11 42.57 56.57
N VAL A 1017 -20.43 41.55 55.75
CA VAL A 1017 -21.81 41.05 55.62
C VAL A 1017 -22.27 40.35 56.89
N GLU A 1018 -21.41 39.56 57.53
CA GLU A 1018 -21.73 38.85 58.78
C GLU A 1018 -21.90 39.82 59.97
N SER A 1019 -21.00 40.79 60.13
CA SER A 1019 -21.05 41.81 61.20
C SER A 1019 -22.26 42.73 61.04
N THR A 1020 -22.56 43.16 59.81
CA THR A 1020 -23.76 43.93 59.50
C THR A 1020 -25.02 43.10 59.78
N GLY A 1021 -25.04 41.82 59.40
CA GLY A 1021 -26.15 40.92 59.66
C GLY A 1021 -26.44 40.74 61.16
N ALA A 1022 -25.39 40.54 61.96
CA ALA A 1022 -25.48 40.46 63.41
C ALA A 1022 -25.95 41.79 64.05
N LYS A 1023 -25.53 42.94 63.52
CA LYS A 1023 -25.95 44.28 63.97
C LYS A 1023 -27.44 44.54 63.71
N VAL A 1024 -28.00 44.12 62.57
CA VAL A 1024 -29.39 44.45 62.16
C VAL A 1024 -30.44 43.38 62.53
N SER A 1025 -30.00 42.15 62.82
CA SER A 1025 -30.88 41.03 63.23
C SER A 1025 -30.21 40.16 64.31
N PRO A 1026 -29.91 40.68 65.52
CA PRO A 1026 -29.13 39.97 66.54
C PRO A 1026 -29.76 38.68 67.09
N GLN A 1027 -31.04 38.41 66.80
CA GLN A 1027 -31.77 37.20 67.21
C GLN A 1027 -31.83 36.11 66.12
N HIS A 1028 -31.20 36.34 64.96
CA HIS A 1028 -31.18 35.40 63.84
C HIS A 1028 -29.74 35.21 63.34
N PRO A 1029 -29.37 34.01 62.86
CA PRO A 1029 -28.03 33.79 62.29
C PRO A 1029 -27.82 34.70 61.05
N PRO A 1030 -26.59 35.20 60.84
CA PRO A 1030 -26.25 35.96 59.64
C PRO A 1030 -26.37 35.09 58.38
N MET A 1031 -26.33 35.73 57.20
CA MET A 1031 -26.36 35.04 55.92
C MET A 1031 -25.17 34.07 55.82
N HIS A 1032 -25.41 32.77 55.60
CA HIS A 1032 -24.37 31.75 55.60
C HIS A 1032 -24.41 30.83 54.35
N GLY A 1033 -23.32 30.08 54.15
CA GLY A 1033 -23.23 29.02 53.13
C GLY A 1033 -23.50 29.49 51.69
N ALA A 1034 -24.35 28.75 50.97
CA ALA A 1034 -24.61 28.98 49.55
C ALA A 1034 -25.32 30.31 49.23
N HIS A 1035 -25.99 30.94 50.21
CA HIS A 1035 -26.59 32.27 50.05
C HIS A 1035 -25.54 33.36 50.18
N LEU A 1036 -24.68 33.28 51.20
CA LEU A 1036 -23.54 34.19 51.38
C LEU A 1036 -22.62 34.16 50.16
N LYS A 1037 -22.23 32.96 49.70
CA LYS A 1037 -21.41 32.80 48.50
C LYS A 1037 -22.05 33.41 47.25
N ARG A 1038 -23.37 33.27 47.07
CA ARG A 1038 -24.10 33.89 45.95
C ARG A 1038 -24.15 35.42 46.05
N TYR A 1039 -24.20 35.98 47.25
CA TYR A 1039 -24.23 37.43 47.46
C TYR A 1039 -22.84 38.04 47.26
N LEU A 1040 -21.79 37.43 47.81
CA LEU A 1040 -20.39 37.85 47.61
C LEU A 1040 -20.00 37.84 46.13
N ASN A 1041 -20.32 36.76 45.39
CA ASN A 1041 -20.15 36.68 43.93
C ASN A 1041 -20.83 37.83 43.14
N ARG A 1042 -21.74 38.61 43.74
CA ARG A 1042 -22.39 39.80 43.15
C ARG A 1042 -21.75 41.13 43.59
N LEU A 1043 -21.02 41.14 44.70
CA LEU A 1043 -20.27 42.30 45.22
C LEU A 1043 -18.83 42.31 44.71
N ASP A 1044 -18.19 41.14 44.52
CA ASP A 1044 -16.82 41.03 43.99
C ASP A 1044 -16.60 41.81 42.68
N PRO A 1045 -17.53 41.80 41.69
CA PRO A 1045 -17.36 42.59 40.46
C PRO A 1045 -17.41 44.10 40.71
N VAL A 1046 -18.20 44.56 41.70
CA VAL A 1046 -18.27 45.98 42.10
C VAL A 1046 -16.92 46.41 42.66
N ILE A 1047 -16.38 45.62 43.61
CA ILE A 1047 -15.10 45.90 44.28
C ILE A 1047 -13.96 45.87 43.26
N ALA A 1048 -13.89 44.85 42.40
CA ALA A 1048 -12.87 44.73 41.36
C ALA A 1048 -12.90 45.91 40.36
N GLN A 1049 -14.09 46.38 39.98
CA GLN A 1049 -14.23 47.52 39.06
C GLN A 1049 -13.71 48.83 39.66
N THR A 1050 -13.71 49.01 41.00
CA THR A 1050 -13.08 50.19 41.62
C THR A 1050 -11.57 50.24 41.34
N GLN A 1051 -10.88 49.08 41.39
CA GLN A 1051 -9.46 48.99 41.06
C GLN A 1051 -9.20 49.24 39.56
N ALA A 1052 -10.07 48.73 38.69
CA ALA A 1052 -9.97 48.96 37.24
C ALA A 1052 -10.08 50.45 36.88
N VAL A 1053 -11.00 51.19 37.52
CA VAL A 1053 -11.11 52.65 37.34
C VAL A 1053 -9.85 53.38 37.85
N LEU A 1054 -9.33 53.00 39.02
CA LEU A 1054 -8.13 53.64 39.59
C LEU A 1054 -6.85 53.38 38.78
N ALA A 1055 -6.70 52.19 38.18
CA ALA A 1055 -5.55 51.87 37.33
C ALA A 1055 -5.43 52.81 36.12
N LEU A 1056 -6.55 53.28 35.57
CA LEU A 1056 -6.58 54.19 34.41
C LEU A 1056 -6.10 55.62 34.72
N TYR A 1057 -5.97 55.98 36.00
CA TYR A 1057 -5.38 57.26 36.44
C TYR A 1057 -3.87 57.17 36.73
N GLY A 1058 -3.25 55.99 36.66
CA GLY A 1058 -1.91 55.74 37.20
C GLY A 1058 -0.70 56.08 36.30
N GLU A 1059 -0.90 56.56 35.07
CA GLU A 1059 0.19 56.95 34.16
C GLU A 1059 0.22 58.47 33.94
N GLU A 1060 1.34 59.08 34.34
CA GLU A 1060 1.56 60.52 34.53
C GLU A 1060 1.65 61.37 33.25
N GLU A 1061 1.49 62.68 33.50
CA GLU A 1061 1.53 63.80 32.56
C GLU A 1061 2.88 63.96 31.86
N GLY A 1062 2.98 63.47 30.62
CA GLY A 1062 4.03 63.86 29.69
C GLY A 1062 3.62 65.10 28.87
N THR A 1063 4.41 66.18 28.95
CA THR A 1063 4.13 67.48 28.31
C THR A 1063 3.74 67.34 26.83
N GLN A 1064 2.61 67.95 26.42
CA GLN A 1064 2.20 68.02 25.02
C GLN A 1064 3.21 68.84 24.21
N ALA A 1065 4.06 68.14 23.45
CA ALA A 1065 4.83 68.75 22.37
C ALA A 1065 3.86 69.06 21.21
N ALA A 1066 3.93 70.28 20.68
CA ALA A 1066 3.11 70.69 19.55
C ALA A 1066 3.59 70.04 18.24
N LEU A 1067 2.65 69.61 17.40
CA LEU A 1067 2.94 69.06 16.08
C LEU A 1067 3.43 70.15 15.10
N PRO A 1068 4.22 69.80 14.06
CA PRO A 1068 4.72 70.75 13.09
C PRO A 1068 3.61 71.55 12.37
N PRO A 1069 3.85 72.84 12.04
CA PRO A 1069 2.89 73.65 11.30
C PRO A 1069 2.64 73.03 9.92
N GLY A 1070 1.37 72.80 9.60
CA GLY A 1070 0.96 72.14 8.35
C GLY A 1070 0.60 70.65 8.49
N ALA A 1071 0.98 69.99 9.60
CA ALA A 1071 0.64 68.57 9.82
C ALA A 1071 -0.88 68.35 9.91
N GLU A 1072 -1.61 69.22 10.63
CA GLU A 1072 -3.07 69.13 10.80
C GLU A 1072 -3.85 69.39 9.48
N PRO A 1073 -3.52 70.42 8.66
CA PRO A 1073 -4.03 70.53 7.29
C PRO A 1073 -3.76 69.28 6.42
N PHE A 1074 -2.53 68.76 6.44
CA PHE A 1074 -2.17 67.57 5.66
C PHE A 1074 -2.96 66.34 6.10
N GLY A 1075 -3.05 66.09 7.42
CA GLY A 1075 -3.83 64.99 7.98
C GLY A 1075 -5.32 65.08 7.61
N ARG A 1076 -5.93 66.28 7.69
CA ARG A 1076 -7.33 66.49 7.27
C ARG A 1076 -7.56 66.26 5.78
N TRP A 1077 -6.64 66.67 4.91
CA TRP A 1077 -6.71 66.33 3.50
C TRP A 1077 -6.56 64.81 3.28
N LEU A 1078 -5.57 64.18 3.91
CA LEU A 1078 -5.33 62.74 3.77
C LEU A 1078 -6.53 61.92 4.23
N ALA A 1079 -7.19 62.33 5.33
CA ALA A 1079 -8.42 61.73 5.81
C ALA A 1079 -9.57 61.84 4.78
N SER A 1080 -9.74 63.00 4.12
CA SER A 1080 -10.80 63.20 3.13
C SER A 1080 -10.53 62.52 1.78
N ARG A 1081 -9.27 62.13 1.51
CA ARG A 1081 -8.85 61.39 0.31
C ARG A 1081 -8.53 59.91 0.57
N TRP A 1082 -8.64 59.43 1.80
CA TRP A 1082 -8.24 58.07 2.18
C TRP A 1082 -8.98 56.98 1.40
N GLU A 1083 -10.29 57.14 1.23
CA GLU A 1083 -11.13 56.22 0.44
C GLU A 1083 -10.71 56.21 -1.04
N ALA A 1084 -10.48 57.38 -1.63
CA ALA A 1084 -10.03 57.52 -3.01
C ALA A 1084 -8.61 56.95 -3.26
N LEU A 1085 -7.69 57.09 -2.30
CA LEU A 1085 -6.38 56.41 -2.34
C LEU A 1085 -6.53 54.89 -2.27
N GLY A 1086 -7.47 54.39 -1.45
CA GLY A 1086 -7.80 52.97 -1.37
C GLY A 1086 -8.41 52.44 -2.67
N GLU A 1087 -9.33 53.17 -3.29
CA GLU A 1087 -9.92 52.84 -4.60
C GLU A 1087 -8.87 52.87 -5.72
N ALA A 1088 -8.05 53.91 -5.80
CA ALA A 1088 -6.97 54.00 -6.80
C ALA A 1088 -5.98 52.82 -6.64
N THR A 1089 -5.59 52.49 -5.41
CA THR A 1089 -4.74 51.32 -5.12
C THR A 1089 -5.44 50.00 -5.49
N ALA A 1090 -6.77 49.91 -5.40
CA ALA A 1090 -7.51 48.71 -5.78
C ALA A 1090 -7.57 48.47 -7.30
N HIS A 1091 -7.45 49.54 -8.11
CA HIS A 1091 -7.39 49.46 -9.58
C HIS A 1091 -6.00 49.10 -10.12
N MET A 1092 -4.93 49.29 -9.32
CA MET A 1092 -3.57 48.89 -9.68
C MET A 1092 -3.47 47.39 -9.94
N THR A 1093 -2.65 47.01 -10.91
CA THR A 1093 -2.41 45.62 -11.28
C THR A 1093 -1.18 45.04 -10.58
N GLY A 1094 -1.06 43.71 -10.57
CA GLY A 1094 0.19 43.05 -10.20
C GLY A 1094 0.66 43.20 -8.74
N PRO A 1095 1.95 42.92 -8.47
CA PRO A 1095 2.57 43.09 -7.15
C PRO A 1095 2.59 44.54 -6.64
N GLU A 1096 2.63 45.52 -7.54
CA GLU A 1096 2.67 46.97 -7.30
C GLU A 1096 1.56 47.38 -6.33
N ARG A 1097 0.31 46.94 -6.58
CA ARG A 1097 -0.85 47.13 -5.70
C ARG A 1097 -0.59 46.78 -4.23
N SER A 1098 0.06 45.66 -3.97
CA SER A 1098 0.28 45.18 -2.59
C SER A 1098 1.30 46.05 -1.87
N LEU A 1099 2.35 46.47 -2.57
CA LEU A 1099 3.41 47.31 -2.00
C LEU A 1099 2.94 48.75 -1.76
N THR A 1100 2.18 49.32 -2.70
CA THR A 1100 1.54 50.63 -2.54
C THR A 1100 0.66 50.68 -1.30
N ARG A 1101 -0.18 49.65 -1.11
CA ARG A 1101 -1.00 49.53 0.11
C ARG A 1101 -0.12 49.50 1.37
N THR A 1102 0.96 48.73 1.37
CA THR A 1102 1.89 48.64 2.51
C THR A 1102 2.59 49.97 2.84
N PHE A 1103 2.86 50.83 1.85
CA PHE A 1103 3.36 52.19 2.09
C PHE A 1103 2.27 53.16 2.54
N LEU A 1104 1.03 53.03 2.04
CA LEU A 1104 -0.10 53.79 2.58
C LEU A 1104 -0.37 53.42 4.05
N ASP A 1105 -0.34 52.14 4.40
CA ASP A 1105 -0.54 51.67 5.78
C ASP A 1105 0.46 52.31 6.77
N ASP A 1106 1.68 52.67 6.33
CA ASP A 1106 2.67 53.41 7.16
C ASP A 1106 2.22 54.84 7.54
N ILE A 1107 1.33 55.45 6.75
CA ILE A 1107 0.77 56.79 6.98
C ILE A 1107 -0.73 56.78 7.38
N GLU A 1108 -1.36 55.61 7.54
CA GLU A 1108 -2.77 55.49 7.93
C GLU A 1108 -3.08 56.22 9.25
N GLU A 1109 -2.16 56.18 10.21
CA GLU A 1109 -2.33 56.87 11.49
C GLU A 1109 -2.47 58.40 11.34
N LEU A 1110 -1.89 58.99 10.29
CA LEU A 1110 -2.06 60.41 9.96
C LEU A 1110 -3.47 60.70 9.46
N ALA A 1111 -4.04 59.80 8.63
CA ALA A 1111 -5.41 59.90 8.14
C ALA A 1111 -6.42 59.72 9.29
N ARG A 1112 -6.23 58.70 10.15
CA ARG A 1112 -7.06 58.45 11.34
C ARG A 1112 -6.99 59.56 12.40
N TRP A 1113 -5.88 60.30 12.43
CA TRP A 1113 -5.75 61.48 13.28
C TRP A 1113 -6.43 62.70 12.65
N GLY A 1114 -6.26 62.92 11.34
CA GLY A 1114 -6.91 64.00 10.61
C GLY A 1114 -8.41 63.84 10.39
N SER A 1115 -8.98 62.66 10.63
CA SER A 1115 -10.44 62.45 10.65
C SER A 1115 -11.11 62.89 11.96
N ARG A 1116 -10.37 63.55 12.86
CA ARG A 1116 -10.85 64.11 14.14
C ARG A 1116 -11.06 65.62 14.03
#